data_AF-A0AAE0QXM6-F1
#
_entry.id   AF-A0AAE0QXM6-F1
#
_cell.length_a   1.000
_cell.length_b   1.000
_cell.length_c   1.000
_cell.angle_alpha   90.00
_cell.angle_beta   90.00
_cell.angle_gamma   90.00
#
_symmetry.space_group_name_H-M   'P 1'
#
loop_
_entity.id
_entity.type
_entity.pdbx_description
1 polymer ?
#
loop_
_entity_poly.entity_id
_entity_poly.type
_entity_poly.pdbx_seq_one_letter_code
_entity_poly.pdbx_strand_id
1 'polypeptide(L)'
;MSVNFMKCNSVLITGSSRGLGLQMVKHLVGISERPKKIIATARNPASAQELQQIAKSHPEVYIVSLDVVDDASIEAAVQQVWSIVGPGGLNCLINNAGIMSVSNLNSETRDRMMNTFHTNTVSPLFVTKAFLPLLRAAAAVCDDGVMSVNRAAVINISSLLGSVQLNQGEVADFKVYAYRVSKAGLNMVTRCLSVDLQADRILCTVLHPGWVQTDMGGERAPLTPEESISSLLAVVSTLSKKDHGQFLDYEGKNLPCTNFIPDRSRPGLTTTAIGAVDLQGAGGNWATVGRRSRGGRRVRRQREKRKGKSVGLRIGALNVGTMTGKGRELADVMERRKVDILCVQETRWKGSKARSIGAGFKLFYYGVDSKRNGVGVVLKEEFVRNVLEVKRVSDRVMSLKLEIEGVMLNVVSGYAPQVGCELEEKERFWSELDEVMESIPTGERVVIGADFNGHVGEGNTGDEEVMGKFGVKERNLEGQMVVDFAKRMDMGVVNTYFQKREEHRVTYKSGGRRTQVDYILCRRGNLKEISDCKVVVGESVARQHRMVVCRMTLMVCKKKRSKIEKKTKWWKLKKEECCEEFRQKLRQALGGQVVLPDDWETTAEVIRETGRKVLGVSSGRRKEDKETWWWNEEVQDSIQRKRLAKKKWDMDRTEENRQEYKELQRRVKREVSKAKQKAYDELYTRLDTREEEKDLYRLARQRDRDGKDVQQVRVIKDRDGRVLTSEESVQRRWKEYFEELMNEENEREKRVEGVNSVEQKVDKIRKDEVRKALKRMKSGKAVGPDDIPVEVWKCLGEAAVEFLASLFNRVLESERMPEEWRRSVLVPIFKNKGDVQSCSNYRGIKLMSHTMKVWERVVEARLRKVVDICEQQYGFMPRKSTTDAIFALRILMEKYRDGQRELHCVFVDLEKAYDRVPREELWYCMRKSGVAEKYVRVVQDMYERSRTVVRCAVGQTEKFNVEVGLHQGSALSPFLFAIVMDQLSEEVRQESPWTMMFADDIVICSESREQVEENLERWRFALERRGMKVSRSKTEYMCVNEREGSGTVRLQGEEVKKVQEFKYLGSTVQSNGECGKEVKKRVQAGWNGWRKVSGVLCDRKISARIKGKVYRTVVRPAMLYGLETVSLRKRQESELEVAELKMLRFSLGVTRLDRIRNEYIRGTAHVGRLGDKVREARLRWFGHVQRRDSEYIGRRMLDMELPGRRQRGRPKRRYMDVINEDMKLVGARVEDAEDRDRWREMIR
;
A
#
# COMPACT_ATOMS: atom_id res chain seq x y z
N MET A 1 24.40 33.76 40.91
CA MET A 1 25.31 32.62 41.19
C MET A 1 26.62 32.93 40.51
N SER A 2 27.78 32.77 41.17
CA SER A 2 29.06 32.95 40.49
C SER A 2 29.24 31.85 39.45
N VAL A 3 29.49 32.23 38.18
CA VAL A 3 29.71 31.30 37.08
C VAL A 3 31.10 30.69 37.24
N ASN A 4 31.18 29.42 37.64
CA ASN A 4 32.45 28.73 37.95
C ASN A 4 32.83 27.75 36.84
N PHE A 5 33.80 28.14 36.00
CA PHE A 5 34.47 27.27 35.02
C PHE A 5 35.92 26.94 35.45
N MET A 6 36.31 27.11 36.72
CA MET A 6 37.70 26.97 37.19
C MET A 6 38.41 25.68 36.74
N LYS A 7 37.66 24.58 36.56
CA LYS A 7 38.20 23.27 36.19
C LYS A 7 37.99 22.89 34.71
N CYS A 8 37.32 23.75 33.94
CA CYS A 8 37.08 23.54 32.51
C CYS A 8 38.27 24.09 31.71
N ASN A 9 39.07 23.22 31.07
CA ASN A 9 40.24 23.68 30.33
C ASN A 9 39.88 24.25 28.96
N SER A 10 38.83 23.76 28.29
CA SER A 10 38.49 24.17 26.93
C SER A 10 36.98 24.19 26.64
N VAL A 11 36.51 25.28 26.03
CA VAL A 11 35.12 25.42 25.55
C VAL A 11 35.14 25.80 24.08
N LEU A 12 34.37 25.10 23.25
CA LEU A 12 34.14 25.43 21.85
C LEU A 12 32.70 25.90 21.65
N ILE A 13 32.53 27.03 20.97
CA ILE A 13 31.22 27.60 20.65
C ILE A 13 31.04 27.66 19.14
N THR A 14 29.99 27.00 18.64
CA THR A 14 29.65 27.05 17.21
C THR A 14 28.93 28.36 16.88
N GLY A 15 29.35 29.08 15.83
CA GLY A 15 28.61 30.27 15.35
C GLY A 15 28.75 31.50 16.26
N SER A 16 29.97 31.91 16.55
CA SER A 16 30.34 33.02 17.43
C SER A 16 30.59 34.36 16.73
N SER A 17 30.27 34.48 15.44
CA SER A 17 30.52 35.72 14.69
C SER A 17 29.59 36.87 15.08
N ARG A 18 28.43 36.59 15.68
CA ARG A 18 27.39 37.57 16.10
C ARG A 18 26.39 36.95 17.07
N GLY A 19 25.48 37.77 17.62
CA GLY A 19 24.35 37.31 18.45
C GLY A 19 24.79 36.57 19.71
N LEU A 20 24.05 35.49 20.06
CA LEU A 20 24.29 34.72 21.29
C LEU A 20 25.71 34.13 21.36
N GLY A 21 26.25 33.61 20.25
CA GLY A 21 27.57 32.99 20.25
C GLY A 21 28.71 33.99 20.49
N LEU A 22 28.58 35.22 19.97
CA LEU A 22 29.54 36.30 20.24
C LEU A 22 29.43 36.77 21.70
N GLN A 23 28.20 36.89 22.21
CA GLN A 23 27.97 37.31 23.58
C GLN A 23 28.45 36.27 24.60
N MET A 24 28.36 34.96 24.29
CA MET A 24 28.98 33.91 25.10
C MET A 24 30.49 34.10 25.22
N VAL A 25 31.18 34.45 24.12
CA VAL A 25 32.62 34.73 24.16
C VAL A 25 32.91 35.96 25.01
N LYS A 26 32.17 37.07 24.81
CA LYS A 26 32.32 38.31 25.62
C LYS A 26 32.13 38.04 27.11
N HIS A 27 31.12 37.25 27.49
CA HIS A 27 30.86 36.94 28.89
C HIS A 27 31.95 36.02 29.48
N LEU A 28 32.38 34.99 28.75
CA LEU A 28 33.41 34.06 29.22
C LEU A 28 34.78 34.72 29.42
N VAL A 29 35.15 35.73 28.61
CA VAL A 29 36.41 36.46 28.85
C VAL A 29 36.35 37.40 30.06
N GLY A 30 35.14 37.85 30.42
CA GLY A 30 34.89 38.80 31.51
C GLY A 30 34.71 38.18 32.90
N ILE A 31 34.53 36.85 33.01
CA ILE A 31 34.44 36.17 34.31
C ILE A 31 35.84 35.83 34.88
N SER A 32 35.99 35.94 36.20
CA SER A 32 37.26 35.66 36.90
C SER A 32 37.68 34.20 36.83
N GLU A 33 36.71 33.27 36.86
CA GLU A 33 36.91 31.82 36.83
C GLU A 33 36.61 31.24 35.44
N ARG A 34 37.27 31.77 34.40
CA ARG A 34 37.04 31.44 32.99
C ARG A 34 37.75 30.17 32.50
N PRO A 35 37.29 29.55 31.40
CA PRO A 35 38.01 28.47 30.74
C PRO A 35 39.40 28.91 30.23
N LYS A 36 40.39 28.02 30.29
CA LYS A 36 41.75 28.33 29.82
C LYS A 36 41.85 28.55 28.32
N LYS A 37 40.98 27.90 27.54
CA LYS A 37 40.93 28.00 26.08
C LYS A 37 39.49 28.18 25.64
N ILE A 38 39.20 29.31 24.99
CA ILE A 38 37.88 29.62 24.43
C ILE A 38 38.01 29.56 22.92
N ILE A 39 37.41 28.56 22.30
CA ILE A 39 37.44 28.36 20.85
C ILE A 39 36.13 28.90 20.26
N ALA A 40 36.23 30.06 19.63
CA ALA A 40 35.12 30.72 18.98
C ALA A 40 35.13 30.40 17.49
N THR A 41 34.03 29.88 16.95
CA THR A 41 34.00 29.49 15.53
C THR A 41 33.17 30.43 14.68
N ALA A 42 33.59 30.65 13.44
CA ALA A 42 32.85 31.45 12.46
C ALA A 42 33.00 30.85 11.06
N ARG A 43 31.96 30.93 10.23
CA ARG A 43 32.03 30.49 8.82
C ARG A 43 33.06 31.29 8.02
N ASN A 44 33.16 32.58 8.30
CA ASN A 44 34.15 33.46 7.71
C ASN A 44 34.79 34.32 8.83
N PRO A 45 35.87 33.84 9.48
CA PRO A 45 36.57 34.56 10.54
C PRO A 45 37.01 35.98 10.19
N ALA A 46 37.34 36.24 8.92
CA ALA A 46 37.81 37.56 8.47
C ALA A 46 36.71 38.63 8.55
N SER A 47 35.45 38.22 8.40
CA SER A 47 34.28 39.12 8.48
C SER A 47 33.81 39.42 9.91
N ALA A 48 34.31 38.69 10.93
CA ALA A 48 33.87 38.80 12.32
C ALA A 48 34.72 39.82 13.12
N GLN A 49 34.62 41.11 12.77
CA GLN A 49 35.49 42.18 13.30
C GLN A 49 35.52 42.26 14.84
N GLU A 50 34.37 42.20 15.50
CA GLU A 50 34.30 42.23 16.97
C GLU A 50 34.97 41.01 17.60
N LEU A 51 34.77 39.81 17.02
CA LEU A 51 35.40 38.59 17.52
C LEU A 51 36.93 38.65 17.36
N GLN A 52 37.40 39.20 16.23
CA GLN A 52 38.83 39.44 15.98
C GLN A 52 39.41 40.44 16.99
N GLN A 53 38.67 41.48 17.37
CA GLN A 53 39.10 42.44 18.38
C GLN A 53 39.22 41.78 19.76
N ILE A 54 38.25 40.95 20.16
CA ILE A 54 38.31 40.19 21.42
C ILE A 54 39.53 39.25 21.42
N ALA A 55 39.77 38.49 20.35
CA ALA A 55 40.91 37.58 20.27
C ALA A 55 42.27 38.29 20.32
N LYS A 56 42.36 39.53 19.82
CA LYS A 56 43.57 40.36 19.96
C LYS A 56 43.81 40.81 21.40
N SER A 57 42.75 41.08 22.15
CA SER A 57 42.82 41.53 23.55
C SER A 57 42.92 40.36 24.55
N HIS A 58 42.58 39.15 24.13
CA HIS A 58 42.47 37.96 24.98
C HIS A 58 43.19 36.76 24.35
N PRO A 59 44.45 36.46 24.73
CA PRO A 59 45.25 35.39 24.13
C PRO A 59 44.66 33.98 24.34
N GLU A 60 43.76 33.81 25.32
CA GLU A 60 43.01 32.58 25.56
C GLU A 60 41.88 32.31 24.53
N VAL A 61 41.56 33.27 23.65
CA VAL A 61 40.51 33.14 22.64
C VAL A 61 41.09 32.77 21.29
N TYR A 62 40.68 31.62 20.77
CA TYR A 62 41.10 31.08 19.47
C TYR A 62 39.95 31.14 18.48
N ILE A 63 40.20 31.68 17.28
CA ILE A 63 39.20 31.73 16.21
C ILE A 63 39.44 30.59 15.23
N VAL A 64 38.43 29.74 15.03
CA VAL A 64 38.49 28.59 14.10
C VAL A 64 37.42 28.74 13.03
N SER A 65 37.78 28.47 11.77
CA SER A 65 36.81 28.47 10.67
C SER A 65 35.95 27.21 10.75
N LEU A 66 34.63 27.37 10.81
CA LEU A 66 33.68 26.25 10.84
C LEU A 66 32.37 26.62 10.14
N ASP A 67 32.07 25.91 9.06
CA ASP A 67 30.73 25.79 8.52
C ASP A 67 30.11 24.45 8.95
N VAL A 68 29.09 24.54 9.79
CA VAL A 68 28.48 23.37 10.43
C VAL A 68 27.69 22.49 9.46
N VAL A 69 27.42 22.95 8.23
CA VAL A 69 26.76 22.15 7.17
C VAL A 69 27.73 21.57 6.14
N ASP A 70 29.05 21.78 6.31
CA ASP A 70 30.10 21.27 5.41
C ASP A 70 31.04 20.33 6.16
N ASP A 71 30.98 19.03 5.82
CA ASP A 71 31.77 17.99 6.47
C ASP A 71 33.29 18.25 6.37
N ALA A 72 33.77 18.80 5.25
CA ALA A 72 35.19 19.12 5.09
C ALA A 72 35.62 20.26 6.02
N SER A 73 34.75 21.25 6.22
CA SER A 73 34.98 22.32 7.19
C SER A 73 34.97 21.79 8.62
N ILE A 74 34.08 20.84 8.95
CA ILE A 74 34.02 20.20 10.27
C ILE A 74 35.32 19.42 10.54
N GLU A 75 35.78 18.60 9.60
CA GLU A 75 37.02 17.82 9.75
C GLU A 75 38.25 18.73 9.93
N ALA A 76 38.36 19.80 9.13
CA ALA A 76 39.43 20.78 9.26
C ALA A 76 39.39 21.50 10.61
N ALA A 77 38.20 21.85 11.11
CA ALA A 77 38.03 22.43 12.44
C ALA A 77 38.46 21.46 13.55
N VAL A 78 38.16 20.16 13.45
CA VAL A 78 38.63 19.16 14.43
C VAL A 78 40.16 19.13 14.49
N GLN A 79 40.83 19.16 13.34
CA GLN A 79 42.29 19.18 13.28
C GLN A 79 42.90 20.44 13.90
N GLN A 80 42.34 21.62 13.59
CA GLN A 80 42.77 22.88 14.20
C GLN A 80 42.54 22.89 15.71
N VAL A 81 41.38 22.41 16.17
CA VAL A 81 41.06 22.36 17.59
C VAL A 81 41.94 21.36 18.32
N TRP A 82 42.29 20.22 17.72
CA TRP A 82 43.28 19.29 18.27
C TRP A 82 44.63 19.98 18.51
N SER A 83 45.10 20.83 17.58
CA SER A 83 46.36 21.58 17.77
C SER A 83 46.29 22.58 18.93
N ILE A 84 45.08 23.08 19.24
CA ILE A 84 44.83 24.00 20.34
C ILE A 84 44.75 23.24 21.67
N VAL A 85 43.94 22.18 21.76
CA VAL A 85 43.64 21.51 23.04
C VAL A 85 44.60 20.37 23.40
N GLY A 86 45.22 19.75 22.38
CA GLY A 86 46.15 18.64 22.54
C GLY A 86 45.52 17.41 23.23
N PRO A 87 46.34 16.58 23.90
CA PRO A 87 45.88 15.37 24.61
C PRO A 87 44.86 15.64 25.72
N GLY A 88 44.78 16.88 26.21
CA GLY A 88 43.80 17.31 27.22
C GLY A 88 42.35 17.32 26.72
N GLY A 89 42.14 17.23 25.39
CA GLY A 89 40.81 17.12 24.79
C GLY A 89 39.94 18.38 24.92
N LEU A 90 38.70 18.25 24.44
CA LEU A 90 37.68 19.32 24.50
C LEU A 90 36.74 19.08 25.69
N ASN A 91 36.67 19.99 26.67
CA ASN A 91 35.78 19.80 27.83
C ASN A 91 34.32 20.17 27.53
N CYS A 92 34.05 21.20 26.74
CA CYS A 92 32.68 21.60 26.45
C CYS A 92 32.50 21.98 24.98
N LEU A 93 31.54 21.34 24.32
CA LEU A 93 31.06 21.70 22.99
C LEU A 93 29.68 22.35 23.10
N ILE A 94 29.58 23.62 22.76
CA ILE A 94 28.32 24.38 22.72
C ILE A 94 27.89 24.56 21.26
N ASN A 95 26.91 23.76 20.84
CA ASN A 95 26.28 23.87 19.53
C ASN A 95 25.22 24.99 19.56
N ASN A 96 25.66 26.21 19.28
CA ASN A 96 24.85 27.43 19.19
C ASN A 96 24.41 27.81 17.76
N ALA A 97 25.09 27.33 16.72
CA ALA A 97 24.80 27.72 15.34
C ALA A 97 23.37 27.30 14.95
N GLY A 98 22.62 28.22 14.35
CA GLY A 98 21.27 27.95 13.89
C GLY A 98 20.69 29.01 12.99
N ILE A 99 19.66 28.63 12.24
CA ILE A 99 18.91 29.49 11.33
C ILE A 99 17.41 29.37 11.60
N MET A 100 16.67 30.43 11.32
CA MET A 100 15.21 30.46 11.39
C MET A 100 14.65 31.09 10.13
N SER A 101 13.64 30.45 9.55
CA SER A 101 12.83 31.01 8.46
C SER A 101 11.39 31.12 8.92
N VAL A 102 10.77 32.29 8.70
CA VAL A 102 9.36 32.54 9.02
C VAL A 102 8.50 32.06 7.86
N SER A 103 7.59 31.14 8.14
CA SER A 103 6.78 30.42 7.16
C SER A 103 5.53 29.84 7.82
N ASN A 104 4.41 29.92 7.09
CA ASN A 104 3.16 29.27 7.49
C ASN A 104 2.91 28.06 6.59
N LEU A 105 1.82 27.33 6.84
CA LEU A 105 1.49 26.10 6.10
C LEU A 105 1.44 26.32 4.57
N ASN A 106 1.06 27.52 4.12
CA ASN A 106 0.90 27.83 2.70
C ASN A 106 2.21 28.31 2.05
N SER A 107 3.13 28.86 2.83
CA SER A 107 4.40 29.43 2.32
C SER A 107 5.63 28.57 2.59
N GLU A 108 5.49 27.48 3.36
CA GLU A 108 6.58 26.56 3.65
C GLU A 108 6.90 25.68 2.44
N THR A 109 8.20 25.48 2.16
CA THR A 109 8.67 24.63 1.06
C THR A 109 9.54 23.50 1.59
N ARG A 110 9.65 22.42 0.81
CA ARG A 110 10.53 21.30 1.15
C ARG A 110 11.97 21.76 1.38
N ASP A 111 12.47 22.63 0.51
CA ASP A 111 13.87 23.06 0.56
C ASP A 111 14.15 23.92 1.79
N ARG A 112 13.24 24.83 2.15
CA ARG A 112 13.37 25.64 3.40
C ARG A 112 13.31 24.78 4.65
N MET A 113 12.40 23.80 4.66
CA MET A 113 12.28 22.84 5.76
C MET A 113 13.54 21.99 5.91
N MET A 114 14.06 21.44 4.81
CA MET A 114 15.28 20.64 4.82
C MET A 114 16.52 21.45 5.17
N ASN A 115 16.66 22.68 4.66
CA ASN A 115 17.80 23.54 4.99
C ASN A 115 17.84 23.88 6.49
N THR A 116 16.71 24.27 7.07
CA THR A 116 16.59 24.57 8.50
C THR A 116 16.85 23.34 9.36
N PHE A 117 16.32 22.17 8.95
CA PHE A 117 16.54 20.89 9.65
C PHE A 117 18.00 20.44 9.55
N HIS A 118 18.66 20.67 8.41
CA HIS A 118 20.07 20.36 8.21
C HIS A 118 20.93 21.15 9.20
N THR A 119 20.84 22.49 9.20
CA THR A 119 21.65 23.33 10.09
C THR A 119 21.32 23.17 11.58
N ASN A 120 20.04 23.04 11.95
CA ASN A 120 19.65 23.06 13.37
C ASN A 120 19.61 21.68 14.02
N THR A 121 19.54 20.58 13.25
CA THR A 121 19.36 19.22 13.80
C THR A 121 20.46 18.28 13.35
N VAL A 122 20.72 18.21 12.04
CA VAL A 122 21.72 17.29 11.48
C VAL A 122 23.12 17.78 11.85
N SER A 123 23.42 19.05 11.62
CA SER A 123 24.74 19.63 11.89
C SER A 123 25.21 19.47 13.34
N PRO A 124 24.41 19.77 14.40
CA PRO A 124 24.85 19.51 15.77
C PRO A 124 25.23 18.05 16.05
N LEU A 125 24.51 17.08 15.47
CA LEU A 125 24.85 15.66 15.61
C LEU A 125 26.21 15.33 14.97
N PHE A 126 26.42 15.79 13.73
CA PHE A 126 27.65 15.48 12.98
C PHE A 126 28.86 16.26 13.51
N VAL A 127 28.69 17.50 13.95
CA VAL A 127 29.71 18.25 14.70
C VAL A 127 30.06 17.49 15.99
N THR A 128 29.08 17.10 16.80
CA THR A 128 29.34 16.31 18.01
C THR A 128 30.05 14.99 17.70
N LYS A 129 29.65 14.28 16.64
CA LYS A 129 30.30 13.04 16.20
C LYS A 129 31.76 13.26 15.81
N ALA A 130 32.06 14.32 15.05
CA ALA A 130 33.41 14.63 14.60
C ALA A 130 34.32 15.05 15.77
N PHE A 131 33.78 15.82 16.72
CA PHE A 131 34.50 16.26 17.92
C PHE A 131 34.54 15.21 19.05
N LEU A 132 33.85 14.08 18.90
CA LEU A 132 33.74 13.03 19.92
C LEU A 132 35.11 12.48 20.40
N PRO A 133 36.12 12.25 19.54
CA PRO A 133 37.44 11.83 20.00
C PRO A 133 38.06 12.83 21.00
N LEU A 134 37.87 14.13 20.79
CA LEU A 134 38.36 15.18 21.67
C LEU A 134 37.58 15.25 22.99
N LEU A 135 36.26 15.07 22.93
CA LEU A 135 35.41 15.00 24.12
C LEU A 135 35.75 13.76 24.98
N ARG A 136 36.02 12.62 24.36
CA ARG A 136 36.48 11.40 25.04
C ARG A 136 37.87 11.56 25.66
N ALA A 137 38.78 12.23 24.97
CA ALA A 137 40.10 12.56 25.51
C ALA A 137 39.98 13.40 26.80
N ALA A 138 39.15 14.45 26.78
CA ALA A 138 38.87 15.26 27.97
C ALA A 138 38.22 14.45 29.10
N ALA A 139 37.24 13.60 28.75
CA ALA A 139 36.56 12.72 29.69
C ALA A 139 37.50 11.68 30.34
N ALA A 140 38.58 11.29 29.67
CA ALA A 140 39.56 10.33 30.18
C ALA A 140 40.60 10.98 31.12
N VAL A 141 40.87 12.28 30.98
CA VAL A 141 41.90 13.00 31.76
C VAL A 141 41.44 13.33 33.19
N CYS A 142 40.14 13.53 33.40
CA CYS A 142 39.57 13.76 34.73
C CYS A 142 38.85 12.49 35.18
N ASP A 143 39.21 11.84 36.29
CA ASP A 143 38.62 10.55 36.72
C ASP A 143 37.76 10.61 37.98
N ASP A 144 37.20 11.80 38.28
CA ASP A 144 36.31 12.00 39.43
C ASP A 144 34.96 11.24 39.33
N GLY A 145 34.67 10.65 38.18
CA GLY A 145 33.42 9.95 37.88
C GLY A 145 32.18 10.84 37.78
N VAL A 146 32.33 12.17 37.83
CA VAL A 146 31.22 13.12 37.86
C VAL A 146 30.95 13.67 36.47
N MET A 147 29.71 13.51 35.99
CA MET A 147 29.23 14.19 34.77
C MET A 147 29.07 15.68 35.05
N SER A 148 29.95 16.49 34.47
CA SER A 148 29.91 17.95 34.56
C SER A 148 30.59 18.57 33.34
N VAL A 149 30.37 19.86 33.14
CA VAL A 149 31.02 20.66 32.09
C VAL A 149 32.54 20.77 32.28
N ASN A 150 33.04 20.56 33.50
CA ASN A 150 34.47 20.53 33.79
C ASN A 150 35.15 19.24 33.28
N ARG A 151 34.39 18.15 33.11
CA ARG A 151 34.90 16.87 32.60
C ARG A 151 34.78 16.82 31.07
N ALA A 152 33.56 16.64 30.59
CA ALA A 152 33.23 16.61 29.17
C ALA A 152 31.72 16.81 29.00
N ALA A 153 31.31 17.75 28.15
CA ALA A 153 29.91 18.07 27.91
C ALA A 153 29.62 18.52 26.46
N VAL A 154 28.39 18.24 26.03
CA VAL A 154 27.78 18.70 24.78
C VAL A 154 26.50 19.44 25.13
N ILE A 155 26.47 20.74 24.85
CA ILE A 155 25.34 21.62 25.13
C ILE A 155 24.74 22.07 23.79
N ASN A 156 23.48 21.71 23.55
CA ASN A 156 22.76 22.07 22.34
C ASN A 156 21.80 23.23 22.61
N ILE A 157 21.98 24.35 21.91
CA ILE A 157 21.11 25.53 22.06
C ILE A 157 19.84 25.34 21.21
N SER A 158 18.71 25.21 21.89
CA SER A 158 17.40 24.98 21.28
C SER A 158 16.46 26.18 21.45
N SER A 159 15.15 25.94 21.45
CA SER A 159 14.11 26.96 21.59
C SER A 159 12.91 26.38 22.33
N LEU A 160 12.19 27.21 23.11
CA LEU A 160 10.86 26.88 23.65
C LEU A 160 9.93 26.31 22.57
N LEU A 161 10.05 26.81 21.33
CA LEU A 161 9.29 26.39 20.17
C LEU A 161 9.61 24.94 19.73
N GLY A 162 10.68 24.34 20.22
CA GLY A 162 11.01 22.92 20.07
C GLY A 162 10.26 22.01 21.05
N SER A 163 9.54 22.56 22.03
CA SER A 163 8.61 21.80 22.88
C SER A 163 7.35 21.47 22.09
N VAL A 164 7.09 20.17 21.91
CA VAL A 164 5.83 19.72 21.29
C VAL A 164 4.64 20.04 22.19
N GLN A 165 4.83 19.94 23.52
CA GLN A 165 3.77 20.18 24.50
C GLN A 165 3.37 21.65 24.61
N LEU A 166 4.33 22.58 24.51
CA LEU A 166 4.04 24.02 24.60
C LEU A 166 3.63 24.63 23.26
N ASN A 167 3.50 23.85 22.19
CA ASN A 167 3.00 24.31 20.90
C ASN A 167 1.47 24.49 20.88
N GLN A 168 0.97 25.35 21.76
CA GLN A 168 -0.44 25.68 21.95
C GLN A 168 -0.60 27.15 22.37
N GLY A 169 -1.80 27.72 22.22
CA GLY A 169 -2.07 29.13 22.56
C GLY A 169 -1.22 30.12 21.75
N GLU A 170 -0.85 31.24 22.35
CA GLU A 170 -0.06 32.32 21.71
C GLU A 170 1.29 31.84 21.16
N VAL A 171 1.88 30.81 21.80
CA VAL A 171 3.12 30.19 21.34
C VAL A 171 2.93 29.50 20.00
N ALA A 172 1.74 29.01 19.65
CA ALA A 172 1.44 28.40 18.34
C ALA A 172 1.14 29.44 17.22
N ASP A 173 0.97 30.71 17.58
CA ASP A 173 0.67 31.77 16.62
C ASP A 173 1.90 32.29 15.88
N PHE A 174 3.09 32.08 16.44
CA PHE A 174 4.34 32.35 15.75
C PHE A 174 4.61 31.30 14.65
N LYS A 175 4.33 31.65 13.39
CA LYS A 175 4.37 30.72 12.24
C LYS A 175 5.81 30.48 11.74
N VAL A 176 6.44 29.45 12.29
CA VAL A 176 7.81 29.01 11.99
C VAL A 176 7.91 27.48 11.95
N TYR A 177 7.29 26.86 10.95
CA TYR A 177 7.14 25.38 10.87
C TYR A 177 8.49 24.65 10.85
N ALA A 178 9.36 24.98 9.90
CA ALA A 178 10.69 24.38 9.79
C ALA A 178 11.52 24.52 11.08
N TYR A 179 11.47 25.70 11.71
CA TYR A 179 12.24 25.97 12.92
C TYR A 179 11.77 25.12 14.12
N ARG A 180 10.46 25.06 14.39
CA ARG A 180 9.87 24.24 15.46
C ARG A 180 10.28 22.78 15.34
N VAL A 181 10.08 22.22 14.15
CA VAL A 181 10.40 20.81 13.88
C VAL A 181 11.89 20.55 14.02
N SER A 182 12.74 21.47 13.53
CA SER A 182 14.18 21.32 13.68
C SER A 182 14.67 21.38 15.13
N LYS A 183 14.09 22.26 15.97
CA LYS A 183 14.45 22.34 17.39
C LYS A 183 13.90 21.17 18.20
N ALA A 184 12.70 20.68 17.89
CA ALA A 184 12.19 19.42 18.45
C ALA A 184 13.07 18.21 18.06
N GLY A 185 13.55 18.20 16.80
CA GLY A 185 14.52 17.22 16.30
C GLY A 185 15.84 17.29 17.07
N LEU A 186 16.38 18.49 17.29
CA LEU A 186 17.61 18.69 18.08
C LEU A 186 17.45 18.22 19.53
N ASN A 187 16.27 18.45 20.13
CA ASN A 187 15.98 17.97 21.47
C ASN A 187 16.03 16.43 21.54
N MET A 188 15.45 15.75 20.55
CA MET A 188 15.51 14.30 20.45
C MET A 188 16.93 13.80 20.17
N VAL A 189 17.67 14.44 19.26
CA VAL A 189 19.09 14.13 18.99
C VAL A 189 19.90 14.20 20.28
N THR A 190 19.70 15.23 21.10
CA THR A 190 20.41 15.38 22.38
C THR A 190 20.02 14.31 23.38
N ARG A 191 18.76 13.87 23.38
CA ARG A 191 18.32 12.74 24.21
C ARG A 191 18.98 11.44 23.77
N CYS A 192 19.10 11.18 22.47
CA CYS A 192 19.85 10.03 21.95
C CYS A 192 21.33 10.12 22.33
N LEU A 193 21.99 11.27 22.09
CA LEU A 193 23.38 11.50 22.50
C LEU A 193 23.60 11.28 23.98
N SER A 194 22.65 11.66 24.85
CA SER A 194 22.75 11.38 26.27
C SER A 194 22.80 9.88 26.56
N VAL A 195 21.98 9.08 25.88
CA VAL A 195 22.00 7.61 26.05
C VAL A 195 23.32 7.03 25.54
N ASP A 196 23.75 7.44 24.34
CA ASP A 196 24.94 6.89 23.68
C ASP A 196 26.24 7.25 24.42
N LEU A 197 26.34 8.47 24.93
CA LEU A 197 27.54 8.98 25.58
C LEU A 197 27.53 8.81 27.11
N GLN A 198 26.51 8.12 27.65
CA GLN A 198 26.41 7.82 29.08
C GLN A 198 27.58 6.96 29.58
N ALA A 199 28.04 6.00 28.77
CA ALA A 199 29.16 5.12 29.11
C ALA A 199 30.49 5.89 29.22
N ASP A 200 30.68 6.88 28.33
CA ASP A 200 31.83 7.79 28.34
C ASP A 200 31.73 8.87 29.43
N ARG A 201 30.59 8.91 30.16
CA ARG A 201 30.25 9.94 31.16
C ARG A 201 30.33 11.37 30.62
N ILE A 202 30.06 11.56 29.33
CA ILE A 202 29.98 12.88 28.71
C ILE A 202 28.57 13.42 28.90
N LEU A 203 28.44 14.61 29.49
CA LEU A 203 27.14 15.22 29.77
C LEU A 203 26.52 15.79 28.48
N CYS A 204 25.31 15.37 28.09
CA CYS A 204 24.57 15.99 26.99
C CYS A 204 23.28 16.65 27.49
N THR A 205 23.07 17.94 27.21
CA THR A 205 21.90 18.70 27.67
C THR A 205 21.43 19.71 26.62
N VAL A 206 20.13 20.01 26.61
CA VAL A 206 19.53 21.03 25.75
C VAL A 206 19.16 22.26 26.57
N LEU A 207 19.51 23.45 26.07
CA LEU A 207 19.14 24.72 26.71
C LEU A 207 18.35 25.63 25.77
N HIS A 208 17.26 26.21 26.25
CA HIS A 208 16.55 27.30 25.59
C HIS A 208 17.02 28.65 26.16
N PRO A 209 17.53 29.58 25.34
CA PRO A 209 18.10 30.85 25.81
C PRO A 209 17.07 31.92 26.23
N GLY A 210 15.77 31.63 26.20
CA GLY A 210 14.72 32.66 26.28
C GLY A 210 14.45 33.30 24.91
N TRP A 211 13.57 34.30 24.89
CA TRP A 211 13.33 35.11 23.70
C TRP A 211 14.22 36.35 23.77
N VAL A 212 15.23 36.41 22.89
CA VAL A 212 16.39 37.33 23.04
C VAL A 212 16.50 38.28 21.86
N GLN A 213 16.84 39.55 22.13
CA GLN A 213 17.03 40.63 21.14
C GLN A 213 18.24 40.39 20.24
N THR A 214 18.05 39.51 19.26
CA THR A 214 18.99 39.15 18.21
C THR A 214 18.29 39.25 16.86
N ASP A 215 18.99 39.16 15.74
CA ASP A 215 18.37 39.10 14.40
C ASP A 215 17.24 38.05 14.29
N MET A 216 17.36 36.94 15.02
CA MET A 216 16.33 35.89 15.05
C MET A 216 15.18 36.17 16.04
N GLY A 217 15.42 36.93 17.11
CA GLY A 217 14.39 37.23 18.11
C GLY A 217 13.64 38.54 17.87
N GLY A 218 14.26 39.50 17.17
CA GLY A 218 13.72 40.84 16.92
C GLY A 218 13.77 41.76 18.16
N GLU A 219 13.48 43.05 17.95
CA GLU A 219 13.58 44.10 18.97
C GLU A 219 12.57 43.96 20.12
N ARG A 220 11.45 43.25 19.89
CA ARG A 220 10.38 43.02 20.89
C ARG A 220 10.70 41.91 21.88
N ALA A 221 11.84 41.24 21.73
CA ALA A 221 12.27 40.21 22.66
C ALA A 221 12.53 40.82 24.07
N PRO A 222 12.06 40.18 25.15
CA PRO A 222 12.15 40.74 26.51
C PRO A 222 13.56 40.67 27.12
N LEU A 223 14.44 39.82 26.59
CA LEU A 223 15.80 39.64 27.11
C LEU A 223 16.83 40.24 26.17
N THR A 224 17.79 40.97 26.72
CA THR A 224 19.01 41.33 26.01
C THR A 224 19.92 40.09 25.85
N PRO A 225 20.83 40.06 24.85
CA PRO A 225 21.83 39.00 24.75
C PRO A 225 22.65 38.81 26.02
N GLU A 226 22.95 39.89 26.73
CA GLU A 226 23.74 39.85 27.97
C GLU A 226 23.02 39.14 29.10
N GLU A 227 21.76 39.49 29.38
CA GLU A 227 20.93 38.86 30.41
C GLU A 227 20.74 37.36 30.13
N SER A 228 20.42 37.02 28.87
CA SER A 228 20.22 35.63 28.44
C SER A 228 21.47 34.78 28.64
N ILE A 229 22.62 35.27 28.16
CA ILE A 229 23.89 34.51 28.21
C ILE A 229 24.44 34.41 29.63
N SER A 230 24.32 35.46 30.44
CA SER A 230 24.72 35.42 31.85
C SER A 230 23.98 34.32 32.60
N SER A 231 22.65 34.25 32.43
CA SER A 231 21.82 33.21 33.05
C SER A 231 22.12 31.82 32.48
N LEU A 232 22.24 31.70 31.15
CA LEU A 232 22.49 30.42 30.48
C LEU A 232 23.85 29.82 30.89
N LEU A 233 24.92 30.61 30.95
CA LEU A 233 26.23 30.13 31.38
C LEU A 233 26.25 29.78 32.87
N ALA A 234 25.48 30.48 33.72
CA ALA A 234 25.28 30.07 35.11
C ALA A 234 24.64 28.67 35.19
N VAL A 235 23.59 28.41 34.40
CA VAL A 235 22.99 27.07 34.31
C VAL A 235 24.03 26.05 33.84
N VAL A 236 24.74 26.32 32.74
CA VAL A 236 25.79 25.43 32.19
C VAL A 236 26.81 25.03 33.26
N SER A 237 27.28 25.98 34.07
CA SER A 237 28.28 25.72 35.13
C SER A 237 27.78 24.79 36.25
N THR A 238 26.46 24.67 36.42
CA THR A 238 25.82 23.84 37.46
C THR A 238 25.29 22.50 36.96
N LEU A 239 25.38 22.24 35.65
CA LEU A 239 24.83 21.01 35.06
C LEU A 239 25.56 19.78 35.59
N SER A 240 24.76 18.76 35.90
CA SER A 240 25.21 17.52 36.51
C SER A 240 24.51 16.31 35.86
N LYS A 241 24.79 15.11 36.39
CA LYS A 241 24.12 13.86 35.96
C LYS A 241 22.58 13.95 35.95
N LYS A 242 21.96 14.76 36.82
CA LYS A 242 20.48 14.91 36.86
C LYS A 242 19.93 15.63 35.61
N ASP A 243 20.77 16.46 34.99
CA ASP A 243 20.43 17.33 33.85
C ASP A 243 20.76 16.66 32.50
N HIS A 244 21.33 15.46 32.57
CA HIS A 244 21.72 14.65 31.43
C HIS A 244 20.50 14.18 30.62
N GLY A 245 20.43 14.61 29.37
CA GLY A 245 19.32 14.39 28.44
C GLY A 245 18.07 15.21 28.76
N GLN A 246 18.17 16.22 29.64
CA GLN A 246 17.06 17.12 29.95
C GLN A 246 16.97 18.29 28.95
N PHE A 247 15.79 18.89 28.88
CA PHE A 247 15.54 20.12 28.15
C PHE A 247 15.22 21.23 29.15
N LEU A 248 16.12 22.19 29.30
CA LEU A 248 16.00 23.25 30.31
C LEU A 248 15.88 24.63 29.65
N ASP A 249 15.28 25.58 30.33
CA ASP A 249 15.38 27.00 29.98
C ASP A 249 16.65 27.66 30.55
N TYR A 250 16.81 28.95 30.26
CA TYR A 250 17.96 29.76 30.66
C TYR A 250 18.04 30.00 32.18
N GLU A 251 17.02 29.60 32.95
CA GLU A 251 16.99 29.63 34.42
C GLU A 251 17.23 28.23 35.02
N GLY A 252 17.37 27.21 34.18
CA GLY A 252 17.61 25.82 34.59
C GLY A 252 16.32 25.05 34.90
N LYS A 253 15.15 25.60 34.58
CA LYS A 253 13.86 24.94 34.77
C LYS A 253 13.58 23.99 33.62
N ASN A 254 13.04 22.82 33.96
CA ASN A 254 12.75 21.78 32.98
C ASN A 254 11.55 22.15 32.09
N LEU A 255 11.78 22.11 30.78
CA LEU A 255 10.80 22.33 29.73
C LEU A 255 10.30 20.98 29.19
N PRO A 256 8.98 20.81 28.98
CA PRO A 256 8.44 19.55 28.52
C PRO A 256 8.81 19.27 27.05
N CYS A 257 9.28 18.07 26.74
CA CYS A 257 9.54 17.66 25.36
C CYS A 257 8.30 17.11 24.63
N THR A 258 7.46 16.29 25.28
CA THR A 258 6.19 15.73 24.75
C THR A 258 5.24 15.32 25.89
N ASN A 259 3.92 15.36 25.65
CA ASN A 259 2.92 14.81 26.56
C ASN A 259 2.53 13.39 26.11
N PHE A 260 2.97 12.33 26.80
CA PHE A 260 2.20 11.10 27.04
C PHE A 260 2.93 10.15 28.01
N ILE A 261 2.41 10.14 29.24
CA ILE A 261 2.26 9.10 30.27
C ILE A 261 2.41 9.83 31.60
N PRO A 262 1.40 9.85 32.49
CA PRO A 262 1.61 10.32 33.85
C PRO A 262 2.71 9.47 34.44
N ASP A 263 3.75 10.13 34.90
CA ASP A 263 4.78 9.54 35.73
C ASP A 263 4.11 8.80 36.90
N ARG A 264 4.08 7.46 36.83
CA ARG A 264 3.63 6.59 37.93
C ARG A 264 4.74 6.38 38.98
N SER A 265 5.77 7.22 39.01
CA SER A 265 6.86 7.17 39.98
C SER A 265 6.84 8.29 41.02
N ARG A 266 5.67 8.88 41.33
CA ARG A 266 5.45 9.62 42.58
C ARG A 266 4.23 9.10 43.36
N PRO A 267 4.40 8.60 44.59
CA PRO A 267 3.29 8.24 45.45
C PRO A 267 2.67 9.51 46.06
N GLY A 268 1.34 9.63 46.03
CA GLY A 268 0.61 10.58 46.87
C GLY A 268 -0.16 11.66 46.11
N LEU A 269 -1.44 11.38 45.85
CA LEU A 269 -2.57 12.26 46.17
C LEU A 269 -3.87 11.51 45.84
N THR A 270 -4.21 10.58 46.73
CA THR A 270 -5.59 10.18 47.01
C THR A 270 -6.27 11.32 47.75
N THR A 271 -7.38 11.83 47.23
CA THR A 271 -8.36 12.56 48.04
C THR A 271 -9.10 11.53 48.90
N THR A 272 -8.59 11.35 50.11
CA THR A 272 -9.28 11.06 51.38
C THR A 272 -10.61 10.28 51.34
N ALA A 273 -10.55 9.04 51.84
CA ALA A 273 -11.52 8.56 52.80
C ALA A 273 -10.74 8.05 54.04
N ILE A 274 -10.94 8.76 55.14
CA ILE A 274 -10.32 8.60 56.45
C ILE A 274 -10.79 7.29 57.11
N GLY A 275 -9.89 6.61 57.83
CA GLY A 275 -10.30 5.69 58.91
C GLY A 275 -9.36 4.52 59.18
N ALA A 276 -8.64 4.62 60.30
CA ALA A 276 -7.95 3.55 61.04
C ALA A 276 -6.63 2.98 60.46
N VAL A 277 -5.54 3.62 60.87
CA VAL A 277 -4.25 2.99 61.15
C VAL A 277 -4.42 2.22 62.46
N ASP A 278 -4.02 0.95 62.54
CA ASP A 278 -3.01 0.56 63.53
C ASP A 278 -2.49 -0.88 63.47
N LEU A 279 -1.22 -0.97 63.88
CA LEU A 279 -0.46 -2.12 64.41
C LEU A 279 0.28 -3.06 63.43
N GLN A 280 1.61 -2.88 63.47
CA GLN A 280 2.67 -3.91 63.59
C GLN A 280 2.83 -4.85 62.38
N GLY A 281 4.00 -5.05 61.77
CA GLY A 281 5.36 -5.02 62.28
C GLY A 281 6.06 -6.30 61.82
N ALA A 282 7.27 -6.14 61.29
CA ALA A 282 8.36 -7.13 61.21
C ALA A 282 8.21 -8.44 60.39
N GLY A 283 9.11 -8.58 59.41
CA GLY A 283 10.03 -9.72 59.30
C GLY A 283 9.54 -11.01 58.61
N GLY A 284 10.41 -11.59 57.78
CA GLY A 284 10.35 -13.04 57.49
C GLY A 284 10.69 -13.45 56.06
N ASN A 285 11.90 -13.95 55.88
CA ASN A 285 12.44 -14.60 54.68
C ASN A 285 11.79 -15.97 54.37
N TRP A 286 11.85 -16.32 53.08
CA TRP A 286 11.92 -17.65 52.44
C TRP A 286 11.57 -18.93 53.23
N ALA A 287 10.64 -19.74 52.72
CA ALA A 287 10.78 -21.21 52.64
C ALA A 287 9.70 -21.89 51.77
N THR A 288 10.11 -23.02 51.22
CA THR A 288 9.47 -23.88 50.22
C THR A 288 8.70 -25.04 50.90
N VAL A 289 7.88 -25.74 50.10
CA VAL A 289 7.42 -27.15 50.24
C VAL A 289 6.07 -27.41 50.95
N GLY A 290 5.13 -28.02 50.20
CA GLY A 290 4.57 -29.31 50.63
C GLY A 290 3.08 -29.45 51.01
N ARG A 291 2.36 -30.17 50.14
CA ARG A 291 1.28 -31.16 50.40
C ARG A 291 -0.14 -30.76 50.87
N ARG A 292 -1.08 -31.32 50.10
CA ARG A 292 -2.54 -31.55 50.22
C ARG A 292 -3.06 -31.93 51.63
N SER A 293 -4.28 -31.47 51.96
CA SER A 293 -5.46 -32.34 52.23
C SER A 293 -6.76 -31.56 52.54
N ARG A 294 -7.82 -31.99 51.83
CA ARG A 294 -9.29 -31.98 52.02
C ARG A 294 -9.97 -31.19 53.17
N GLY A 295 -11.08 -30.52 52.80
CA GLY A 295 -12.34 -30.54 53.58
C GLY A 295 -13.01 -29.18 53.77
N GLY A 296 -14.09 -28.89 53.04
CA GLY A 296 -14.93 -27.71 53.32
C GLY A 296 -15.93 -27.38 52.20
N ARG A 297 -17.22 -27.63 52.45
CA ARG A 297 -18.33 -27.53 51.49
C ARG A 297 -18.64 -26.08 51.07
N ARG A 298 -18.99 -25.97 49.79
CA ARG A 298 -19.57 -24.86 49.01
C ARG A 298 -20.44 -23.85 49.77
N VAL A 299 -20.09 -22.57 49.63
CA VAL A 299 -21.05 -21.46 49.51
C VAL A 299 -20.89 -20.83 48.13
N ARG A 300 -21.95 -20.92 47.31
CA ARG A 300 -21.98 -20.48 45.91
C ARG A 300 -22.23 -18.97 45.88
N ARG A 301 -21.17 -18.15 45.87
CA ARG A 301 -21.27 -16.73 45.46
C ARG A 301 -20.93 -16.64 43.98
N GLN A 302 -21.97 -16.45 43.17
CA GLN A 302 -21.89 -16.32 41.72
C GLN A 302 -21.31 -14.94 41.36
N ARG A 303 -20.00 -14.78 41.53
CA ARG A 303 -19.24 -13.67 40.92
C ARG A 303 -18.90 -14.13 39.50
N GLU A 304 -19.55 -13.57 38.49
CA GLU A 304 -19.18 -13.76 37.09
C GLU A 304 -17.75 -13.23 36.85
N LYS A 305 -16.75 -14.06 37.17
CA LYS A 305 -15.43 -13.93 36.57
C LYS A 305 -15.60 -14.25 35.09
N ARG A 306 -15.53 -13.23 34.22
CA ARG A 306 -15.24 -13.43 32.79
C ARG A 306 -13.99 -14.31 32.68
N LYS A 307 -14.17 -15.62 32.44
CA LYS A 307 -13.07 -16.56 32.21
C LYS A 307 -12.37 -16.13 30.91
N GLY A 308 -11.24 -15.45 31.01
CA GLY A 308 -10.34 -15.23 29.88
C GLY A 308 -9.99 -16.58 29.27
N LYS A 309 -10.21 -16.74 27.96
CA LYS A 309 -9.82 -17.95 27.21
C LYS A 309 -8.44 -17.73 26.62
N SER A 310 -7.73 -18.81 26.33
CA SER A 310 -6.39 -18.76 25.75
C SER A 310 -6.34 -19.40 24.37
N VAL A 311 -5.49 -18.86 23.49
CA VAL A 311 -5.13 -19.44 22.19
C VAL A 311 -3.71 -19.96 22.31
N GLY A 312 -3.54 -21.28 22.18
CA GLY A 312 -2.22 -21.89 22.10
C GLY A 312 -1.68 -21.84 20.68
N LEU A 313 -0.46 -21.37 20.52
CA LEU A 313 0.30 -21.34 19.27
C LEU A 313 1.57 -22.17 19.41
N ARG A 314 1.91 -22.93 18.37
CA ARG A 314 3.24 -23.53 18.21
C ARG A 314 4.03 -22.77 17.16
N ILE A 315 5.09 -22.12 17.60
CA ILE A 315 5.96 -21.31 16.74
C ILE A 315 7.32 -22.00 16.68
N GLY A 316 7.92 -22.12 15.50
CA GLY A 316 9.22 -22.74 15.34
C GLY A 316 10.20 -21.93 14.51
N ALA A 317 11.45 -22.38 14.50
CA ALA A 317 12.50 -21.93 13.59
C ALA A 317 13.23 -23.14 12.98
N LEU A 318 13.61 -23.04 11.71
CA LEU A 318 14.36 -24.07 11.00
C LEU A 318 15.15 -23.49 9.82
N ASN A 319 16.48 -23.59 9.86
CA ASN A 319 17.27 -23.48 8.64
C ASN A 319 17.05 -24.73 7.75
N VAL A 320 16.45 -24.53 6.58
CA VAL A 320 16.06 -25.62 5.66
C VAL A 320 17.17 -25.98 4.66
N GLY A 321 18.19 -25.14 4.53
CA GLY A 321 19.27 -25.18 3.53
C GLY A 321 18.82 -24.96 2.07
N THR A 322 17.60 -25.35 1.70
CA THR A 322 16.95 -24.95 0.43
C THR A 322 15.46 -25.35 0.46
N MET A 323 14.59 -24.47 -0.02
CA MET A 323 13.17 -24.78 -0.21
C MET A 323 12.87 -25.51 -1.52
N THR A 324 13.86 -25.63 -2.42
CA THR A 324 13.68 -26.27 -3.73
C THR A 324 13.38 -27.76 -3.57
N GLY A 325 12.15 -28.16 -3.92
CA GLY A 325 11.68 -29.54 -3.80
C GLY A 325 11.25 -29.99 -2.41
N LYS A 326 11.34 -29.12 -1.38
CA LYS A 326 11.03 -29.45 0.02
C LYS A 326 9.72 -28.88 0.56
N GLY A 327 9.05 -28.00 -0.18
CA GLY A 327 7.84 -27.30 0.29
C GLY A 327 6.77 -28.20 0.91
N ARG A 328 6.38 -29.29 0.22
CA ARG A 328 5.36 -30.22 0.73
C ARG A 328 5.88 -31.08 1.90
N GLU A 329 7.14 -31.50 1.85
CA GLU A 329 7.76 -32.25 2.95
C GLU A 329 7.78 -31.40 4.23
N LEU A 330 8.07 -30.10 4.11
CA LEU A 330 8.01 -29.15 5.22
C LEU A 330 6.57 -28.98 5.73
N ALA A 331 5.60 -28.81 4.82
CA ALA A 331 4.19 -28.65 5.19
C ALA A 331 3.63 -29.87 5.95
N ASP A 332 3.95 -31.08 5.50
CA ASP A 332 3.58 -32.34 6.16
C ASP A 332 4.24 -32.47 7.55
N VAL A 333 5.48 -32.03 7.72
CA VAL A 333 6.15 -31.98 9.03
C VAL A 333 5.46 -31.00 9.97
N MET A 334 5.09 -29.81 9.48
CA MET A 334 4.34 -28.83 10.25
C MET A 334 2.97 -29.36 10.66
N GLU A 335 2.26 -30.07 9.78
CA GLU A 335 0.97 -30.70 10.08
C GLU A 335 1.11 -31.77 11.17
N ARG A 336 2.03 -32.73 11.01
CA ARG A 336 2.29 -33.79 12.00
C ARG A 336 2.68 -33.25 13.37
N ARG A 337 3.57 -32.24 13.39
CA ARG A 337 4.07 -31.62 14.63
C ARG A 337 3.14 -30.51 15.16
N LYS A 338 2.04 -30.23 14.44
CA LYS A 338 1.05 -29.20 14.74
C LYS A 338 1.69 -27.82 14.91
N VAL A 339 2.68 -27.49 14.08
CA VAL A 339 3.35 -26.19 14.06
C VAL A 339 2.48 -25.21 13.28
N ASP A 340 2.12 -24.10 13.91
CA ASP A 340 1.21 -23.11 13.32
C ASP A 340 1.97 -22.05 12.52
N ILE A 341 3.16 -21.67 13.02
CA ILE A 341 4.03 -20.65 12.45
C ILE A 341 5.47 -21.17 12.45
N LEU A 342 6.19 -21.05 11.34
CA LEU A 342 7.58 -21.48 11.24
C LEU A 342 8.43 -20.44 10.52
N CYS A 343 9.43 -19.89 11.21
CA CYS A 343 10.50 -19.11 10.60
C CYS A 343 11.46 -20.06 9.88
N VAL A 344 11.78 -19.77 8.62
CA VAL A 344 12.67 -20.59 7.78
C VAL A 344 13.83 -19.76 7.23
N GLN A 345 15.03 -20.31 7.34
CA GLN A 345 16.28 -19.71 6.85
C GLN A 345 16.88 -20.53 5.71
N GLU A 346 17.77 -19.91 4.93
CA GLU A 346 18.34 -20.46 3.69
C GLU A 346 17.29 -21.01 2.71
N THR A 347 16.25 -20.21 2.44
CA THR A 347 15.22 -20.62 1.47
C THR A 347 15.80 -20.79 0.06
N ARG A 348 16.81 -19.98 -0.29
CA ARG A 348 17.50 -19.93 -1.61
C ARG A 348 16.52 -19.72 -2.76
N TRP A 349 15.42 -19.02 -2.49
CA TRP A 349 14.40 -18.68 -3.47
C TRP A 349 14.53 -17.20 -3.86
N LYS A 350 14.49 -16.92 -5.16
CA LYS A 350 14.55 -15.55 -5.67
C LYS A 350 13.21 -14.85 -5.56
N GLY A 351 13.25 -13.59 -5.14
CA GLY A 351 12.17 -12.62 -5.21
C GLY A 351 11.49 -12.34 -3.87
N SER A 352 10.61 -11.35 -3.91
CA SER A 352 9.78 -10.89 -2.79
C SER A 352 8.33 -11.32 -3.03
N LYS A 353 7.91 -12.46 -2.49
CA LYS A 353 6.59 -13.05 -2.80
C LYS A 353 6.00 -13.82 -1.61
N ALA A 354 4.73 -14.19 -1.73
CA ALA A 354 4.09 -15.21 -0.93
C ALA A 354 3.62 -16.37 -1.81
N ARG A 355 3.67 -17.61 -1.33
CA ARG A 355 3.35 -18.82 -2.10
C ARG A 355 2.77 -19.91 -1.20
N SER A 356 1.74 -20.63 -1.63
CA SER A 356 1.33 -21.86 -0.95
C SER A 356 2.39 -22.95 -1.13
N ILE A 357 2.56 -23.80 -0.10
CA ILE A 357 3.50 -24.92 -0.11
C ILE A 357 2.81 -26.28 0.07
N GLY A 358 1.48 -26.31 0.05
CA GLY A 358 0.62 -27.48 0.25
C GLY A 358 0.14 -27.68 1.70
N ALA A 359 -0.80 -28.60 1.91
CA ALA A 359 -1.37 -29.02 3.20
C ALA A 359 -1.96 -27.86 4.04
N GLY A 360 -2.49 -26.84 3.37
CA GLY A 360 -3.00 -25.65 4.04
C GLY A 360 -1.91 -24.80 4.70
N PHE A 361 -0.71 -24.69 4.10
CA PHE A 361 0.34 -23.76 4.52
C PHE A 361 0.75 -22.79 3.41
N LYS A 362 1.12 -21.57 3.81
CA LYS A 362 1.60 -20.49 2.94
C LYS A 362 2.93 -19.93 3.45
N LEU A 363 3.92 -19.88 2.57
CA LEU A 363 5.24 -19.30 2.80
C LEU A 363 5.28 -17.86 2.29
N PHE A 364 5.67 -16.93 3.15
CA PHE A 364 6.11 -15.59 2.80
C PHE A 364 7.63 -15.61 2.76
N TYR A 365 8.25 -15.16 1.68
CA TYR A 365 9.71 -15.24 1.57
C TYR A 365 10.33 -14.02 0.89
N TYR A 366 11.62 -13.85 1.13
CA TYR A 366 12.47 -12.88 0.46
C TYR A 366 13.85 -13.48 0.20
N GLY A 367 14.38 -13.23 -1.00
CA GLY A 367 15.73 -13.62 -1.38
C GLY A 367 16.19 -12.92 -2.66
N VAL A 368 17.49 -12.63 -2.74
CA VAL A 368 18.13 -11.93 -3.86
C VAL A 368 18.65 -12.95 -4.89
N ASP A 369 19.17 -12.48 -6.03
CA ASP A 369 19.65 -13.31 -7.16
C ASP A 369 20.86 -14.21 -6.84
N SER A 370 21.38 -14.21 -5.61
CA SER A 370 22.44 -15.10 -5.17
C SER A 370 21.83 -16.43 -4.68
N LYS A 371 22.27 -17.57 -5.21
CA LYS A 371 21.82 -18.92 -4.79
C LYS A 371 22.24 -19.28 -3.34
N ARG A 372 22.59 -18.31 -2.49
CA ARG A 372 23.23 -18.50 -1.19
C ARG A 372 22.27 -18.25 -0.01
N ASN A 373 21.50 -17.16 -0.05
CA ASN A 373 20.72 -16.68 1.11
C ASN A 373 19.20 -16.76 0.89
N GLY A 374 18.42 -16.38 1.90
CA GLY A 374 16.99 -16.17 1.82
C GLY A 374 16.27 -16.54 3.11
N VAL A 375 15.26 -15.73 3.46
CA VAL A 375 14.44 -15.90 4.66
C VAL A 375 12.97 -16.09 4.32
N GLY A 376 12.23 -16.69 5.24
CA GLY A 376 10.81 -16.93 5.08
C GLY A 376 10.07 -17.13 6.39
N VAL A 377 8.75 -16.91 6.36
CA VAL A 377 7.83 -17.32 7.43
C VAL A 377 6.70 -18.13 6.81
N VAL A 378 6.53 -19.36 7.28
CA VAL A 378 5.43 -20.24 6.89
C VAL A 378 4.30 -20.10 7.90
N LEU A 379 3.09 -19.83 7.41
CA LEU A 379 1.88 -19.75 8.21
C LEU A 379 0.90 -20.84 7.77
N LYS A 380 0.22 -21.44 8.75
CA LYS A 380 -0.98 -22.23 8.50
C LYS A 380 -2.08 -21.34 7.92
N GLU A 381 -2.86 -21.87 6.97
CA GLU A 381 -3.86 -21.14 6.17
C GLU A 381 -4.85 -20.35 7.04
N GLU A 382 -5.17 -20.86 8.23
CA GLU A 382 -6.08 -20.20 9.15
C GLU A 382 -5.58 -18.85 9.69
N PHE A 383 -4.25 -18.65 9.72
CA PHE A 383 -3.57 -17.43 10.14
C PHE A 383 -3.12 -16.54 8.96
N VAL A 384 -3.16 -17.03 7.72
CA VAL A 384 -2.79 -16.23 6.53
C VAL A 384 -3.69 -15.01 6.38
N ARG A 385 -4.97 -15.15 6.71
CA ARG A 385 -5.96 -14.05 6.71
C ARG A 385 -5.75 -13.02 7.83
N ASN A 386 -4.89 -13.33 8.79
CA ASN A 386 -4.58 -12.49 9.94
C ASN A 386 -3.34 -11.61 9.68
N VAL A 387 -2.65 -11.78 8.55
CA VAL A 387 -1.51 -10.97 8.14
C VAL A 387 -1.96 -9.55 7.79
N LEU A 388 -1.47 -8.58 8.54
CA LEU A 388 -1.71 -7.16 8.34
C LEU A 388 -0.58 -6.49 7.54
N GLU A 389 0.67 -6.92 7.81
CA GLU A 389 1.86 -6.33 7.21
C GLU A 389 2.94 -7.40 7.02
N VAL A 390 3.71 -7.27 5.94
CA VAL A 390 4.89 -8.09 5.65
C VAL A 390 6.05 -7.16 5.34
N LYS A 391 7.00 -7.00 6.27
CA LYS A 391 8.23 -6.24 6.05
C LYS A 391 9.34 -7.19 5.62
N ARG A 392 9.93 -6.93 4.46
CA ARG A 392 11.06 -7.69 3.92
C ARG A 392 12.24 -6.75 3.84
N VAL A 393 13.12 -6.82 4.84
CA VAL A 393 14.22 -5.87 5.00
C VAL A 393 15.38 -6.30 4.12
N SER A 394 15.84 -7.54 4.27
CA SER A 394 16.94 -8.11 3.49
C SER A 394 16.76 -9.60 3.27
N ASP A 395 17.64 -10.24 2.48
CA ASP A 395 17.67 -11.71 2.31
C ASP A 395 18.06 -12.47 3.59
N ARG A 396 18.29 -11.73 4.69
CA ARG A 396 18.60 -12.19 6.03
C ARG A 396 17.57 -11.80 7.09
N VAL A 397 16.74 -10.77 6.89
CA VAL A 397 15.75 -10.32 7.89
C VAL A 397 14.38 -10.04 7.25
N MET A 398 13.32 -10.61 7.84
CA MET A 398 11.93 -10.25 7.52
C MET A 398 11.01 -10.36 8.72
N SER A 399 9.91 -9.61 8.72
CA SER A 399 8.90 -9.67 9.77
C SER A 399 7.47 -9.70 9.22
N LEU A 400 6.60 -10.44 9.91
CA LEU A 400 5.17 -10.50 9.64
C LEU A 400 4.39 -10.00 10.86
N LYS A 401 3.45 -9.09 10.63
CA LYS A 401 2.52 -8.61 11.64
C LYS A 401 1.18 -9.32 11.52
N LEU A 402 0.75 -10.01 12.57
CA LEU A 402 -0.47 -10.79 12.66
C LEU A 402 -1.43 -10.20 13.70
N GLU A 403 -2.73 -10.13 13.42
CA GLU A 403 -3.77 -9.89 14.44
C GLU A 403 -4.46 -11.21 14.79
N ILE A 404 -4.32 -11.70 16.02
CA ILE A 404 -4.96 -12.94 16.47
C ILE A 404 -5.92 -12.60 17.60
N GLU A 405 -7.22 -12.59 17.31
CA GLU A 405 -8.31 -12.40 18.29
C GLU A 405 -8.11 -11.13 19.17
N GLY A 406 -7.67 -10.03 18.56
CA GLY A 406 -7.41 -8.74 19.21
C GLY A 406 -5.98 -8.52 19.69
N VAL A 407 -5.10 -9.53 19.61
CA VAL A 407 -3.68 -9.41 19.99
C VAL A 407 -2.81 -9.26 18.75
N MET A 408 -1.95 -8.24 18.74
CA MET A 408 -0.96 -8.04 17.67
C MET A 408 0.30 -8.86 17.98
N LEU A 409 0.66 -9.77 17.07
CA LEU A 409 1.84 -10.63 17.14
C LEU A 409 2.75 -10.37 15.94
N ASN A 410 3.98 -9.98 16.21
CA ASN A 410 5.03 -9.81 15.22
C ASN A 410 5.94 -11.04 15.23
N VAL A 411 6.07 -11.68 14.06
CA VAL A 411 6.93 -12.85 13.86
C VAL A 411 8.10 -12.43 12.99
N VAL A 412 9.30 -12.47 13.54
CA VAL A 412 10.54 -12.08 12.85
C VAL A 412 11.35 -13.33 12.50
N SER A 413 11.81 -13.41 11.26
CA SER A 413 12.73 -14.46 10.81
C SER A 413 14.07 -13.82 10.47
N GLY A 414 15.13 -14.27 11.14
CA GLY A 414 16.50 -13.80 10.95
C GLY A 414 17.45 -14.91 10.50
N TYR A 415 18.47 -14.56 9.71
CA TYR A 415 19.58 -15.42 9.31
C TYR A 415 20.91 -14.65 9.39
N ALA A 416 21.61 -14.79 10.51
CA ALA A 416 22.86 -14.07 10.77
C ALA A 416 23.99 -14.58 9.87
N PRO A 417 25.00 -13.75 9.53
CA PRO A 417 26.21 -14.21 8.85
C PRO A 417 26.97 -15.29 9.63
N GLN A 418 27.76 -16.12 8.94
CA GLN A 418 28.53 -17.21 9.56
C GLN A 418 29.78 -16.70 10.27
N VAL A 419 30.34 -17.52 11.16
CA VAL A 419 31.64 -17.27 11.79
C VAL A 419 32.72 -17.13 10.70
N GLY A 420 33.42 -15.99 10.68
CA GLY A 420 34.44 -15.65 9.67
C GLY A 420 33.97 -14.76 8.50
N CYS A 421 32.68 -14.38 8.44
CA CYS A 421 32.24 -13.31 7.53
C CYS A 421 32.76 -11.93 7.99
N GLU A 422 32.91 -11.01 7.02
CA GLU A 422 33.32 -9.60 7.25
C GLU A 422 32.48 -8.93 8.34
N LEU A 423 33.13 -8.08 9.15
CA LEU A 423 32.48 -7.39 10.27
C LEU A 423 31.32 -6.50 9.78
N GLU A 424 31.49 -5.84 8.65
CA GLU A 424 30.48 -4.99 8.02
C GLU A 424 29.18 -5.76 7.69
N GLU A 425 29.29 -7.03 7.24
CA GLU A 425 28.10 -7.84 6.95
C GLU A 425 27.35 -8.23 8.24
N LYS A 426 28.10 -8.46 9.33
CA LYS A 426 27.54 -8.75 10.65
C LYS A 426 26.85 -7.53 11.25
N GLU A 427 27.50 -6.36 11.21
CA GLU A 427 26.94 -5.09 11.68
C GLU A 427 25.67 -4.72 10.94
N ARG A 428 25.66 -4.88 9.60
CA ARG A 428 24.47 -4.63 8.79
C ARG A 428 23.29 -5.52 9.21
N PHE A 429 23.51 -6.82 9.46
CA PHE A 429 22.45 -7.71 9.91
C PHE A 429 21.84 -7.27 11.25
N TRP A 430 22.67 -6.89 12.22
CA TRP A 430 22.20 -6.46 13.54
C TRP A 430 21.48 -5.12 13.49
N SER A 431 22.00 -4.16 12.71
CA SER A 431 21.33 -2.87 12.46
C SER A 431 19.96 -3.06 11.79
N GLU A 432 19.86 -3.90 10.77
CA GLU A 432 18.58 -4.24 10.12
C GLU A 432 17.59 -4.89 11.11
N LEU A 433 18.08 -5.73 12.03
CA LEU A 433 17.24 -6.37 13.05
C LEU A 433 16.79 -5.37 14.12
N ASP A 434 17.66 -4.43 14.52
CA ASP A 434 17.34 -3.36 15.47
C ASP A 434 16.23 -2.45 14.90
N GLU A 435 16.36 -1.99 13.65
CA GLU A 435 15.34 -1.18 12.97
C GLU A 435 13.97 -1.87 12.94
N VAL A 436 13.94 -3.18 12.69
CA VAL A 436 12.70 -3.96 12.71
C VAL A 436 12.08 -3.94 14.11
N MET A 437 12.89 -4.15 15.16
CA MET A 437 12.43 -4.20 16.54
C MET A 437 11.94 -2.83 17.04
N GLU A 438 12.65 -1.76 16.71
CA GLU A 438 12.26 -0.38 17.04
C GLU A 438 10.95 0.03 16.36
N SER A 439 10.70 -0.48 15.16
CA SER A 439 9.45 -0.23 14.45
C SER A 439 8.21 -0.93 15.07
N ILE A 440 8.41 -1.84 16.05
CA ILE A 440 7.32 -2.61 16.67
C ILE A 440 6.94 -2.00 18.03
N PRO A 441 5.70 -1.50 18.21
CA PRO A 441 5.25 -0.89 19.47
C PRO A 441 5.41 -1.83 20.67
N THR A 442 5.83 -1.30 21.82
CA THR A 442 6.12 -2.06 23.06
C THR A 442 4.94 -2.88 23.60
N GLY A 443 3.70 -2.46 23.32
CA GLY A 443 2.48 -3.20 23.70
C GLY A 443 2.20 -4.46 22.89
N GLU A 444 2.83 -4.62 21.72
CA GLU A 444 2.62 -5.77 20.84
C GLU A 444 3.49 -6.98 21.23
N ARG A 445 3.08 -8.19 20.85
CA ARG A 445 3.86 -9.40 21.07
C ARG A 445 4.91 -9.55 19.98
N VAL A 446 6.10 -10.04 20.33
CA VAL A 446 7.19 -10.32 19.39
C VAL A 446 7.76 -11.70 19.63
N VAL A 447 7.92 -12.47 18.55
CA VAL A 447 8.65 -13.73 18.54
C VAL A 447 9.64 -13.70 17.37
N ILE A 448 10.92 -13.86 17.68
CA ILE A 448 11.99 -13.97 16.69
C ILE A 448 12.39 -15.45 16.61
N GLY A 449 12.34 -16.03 15.42
CA GLY A 449 12.90 -17.35 15.14
C GLY A 449 14.03 -17.21 14.14
N ALA A 450 15.26 -17.46 14.55
CA ALA A 450 16.42 -17.16 13.73
C ALA A 450 17.54 -18.18 13.90
N ASP A 451 18.34 -18.32 12.84
CA ASP A 451 19.65 -18.97 12.90
C ASP A 451 20.69 -17.86 13.06
N PHE A 452 21.23 -17.75 14.29
CA PHE A 452 22.15 -16.69 14.66
C PHE A 452 23.62 -17.07 14.44
N ASN A 453 23.92 -18.32 14.08
CA ASN A 453 25.29 -18.82 13.94
C ASN A 453 26.22 -18.59 15.17
N GLY A 454 25.66 -18.26 16.34
CA GLY A 454 26.39 -18.02 17.59
C GLY A 454 25.98 -18.98 18.70
N HIS A 455 26.87 -19.23 19.66
CA HIS A 455 26.65 -20.08 20.83
C HIS A 455 26.51 -19.19 22.08
N VAL A 456 25.33 -19.15 22.70
CA VAL A 456 25.09 -18.30 23.89
C VAL A 456 25.70 -18.83 25.19
N GLY A 457 26.14 -20.09 25.22
CA GLY A 457 26.80 -20.70 26.39
C GLY A 457 25.86 -21.44 27.36
N GLU A 458 26.42 -22.30 28.21
CA GLU A 458 25.77 -22.91 29.38
C GLU A 458 25.91 -22.02 30.63
N GLY A 459 24.91 -22.01 31.52
CA GLY A 459 24.84 -21.07 32.63
C GLY A 459 24.26 -19.70 32.23
N ASN A 460 24.03 -18.83 33.20
CA ASN A 460 23.46 -17.49 32.98
C ASN A 460 24.01 -16.41 33.91
N THR A 461 25.14 -16.66 34.55
CA THR A 461 25.76 -15.74 35.51
C THR A 461 26.09 -14.40 34.82
N GLY A 462 25.45 -13.30 35.24
CA GLY A 462 25.58 -11.97 34.64
C GLY A 462 24.64 -11.68 33.46
N ASP A 463 23.80 -12.65 33.08
CA ASP A 463 22.81 -12.57 32.00
C ASP A 463 21.43 -13.13 32.42
N GLU A 464 21.16 -13.23 33.72
CA GLU A 464 19.97 -13.86 34.29
C GLU A 464 18.67 -13.22 33.79
N GLU A 465 18.75 -11.95 33.41
CA GLU A 465 17.63 -11.18 32.89
C GLU A 465 17.15 -11.64 31.50
N VAL A 466 18.05 -12.17 30.67
CA VAL A 466 17.80 -12.44 29.24
C VAL A 466 17.98 -13.89 28.83
N MET A 467 18.64 -14.71 29.66
CA MET A 467 18.80 -16.14 29.38
C MET A 467 18.66 -17.01 30.63
N GLY A 468 18.18 -18.25 30.43
CA GLY A 468 18.17 -19.29 31.44
C GLY A 468 19.46 -20.13 31.48
N LYS A 469 19.52 -21.08 32.41
CA LYS A 469 20.72 -21.85 32.73
C LYS A 469 21.06 -22.97 31.74
N PHE A 470 20.15 -23.34 30.85
CA PHE A 470 20.20 -24.61 30.10
C PHE A 470 20.70 -24.50 28.67
N GLY A 471 21.58 -23.54 28.36
CA GLY A 471 22.28 -23.49 27.07
C GLY A 471 23.23 -24.68 26.85
N VAL A 472 24.00 -24.62 25.77
CA VAL A 472 24.90 -25.72 25.33
C VAL A 472 26.25 -25.13 24.94
N LYS A 473 27.34 -25.77 25.38
CA LYS A 473 28.75 -25.38 25.12
C LYS A 473 29.14 -24.04 25.74
N GLU A 474 30.37 -23.62 25.51
CA GLU A 474 30.88 -22.29 25.87
C GLU A 474 30.37 -21.21 24.91
N ARG A 475 30.31 -19.98 25.41
CA ARG A 475 29.87 -18.81 24.64
C ARG A 475 30.97 -18.39 23.66
N ASN A 476 30.60 -18.09 22.42
CA ASN A 476 31.49 -17.46 21.44
C ASN A 476 31.11 -16.00 21.17
N LEU A 477 31.93 -15.27 20.40
CA LEU A 477 31.72 -13.85 20.09
C LEU A 477 30.33 -13.61 19.47
N GLU A 478 29.93 -14.39 18.46
CA GLU A 478 28.60 -14.26 17.86
C GLU A 478 27.48 -14.55 18.86
N GLY A 479 27.68 -15.47 19.80
CA GLY A 479 26.75 -15.73 20.89
C GLY A 479 26.66 -14.57 21.89
N GLN A 480 27.75 -13.86 22.14
CA GLN A 480 27.75 -12.62 22.93
C GLN A 480 26.91 -11.54 22.24
N MET A 481 27.04 -11.38 20.91
CA MET A 481 26.19 -10.43 20.15
C MET A 481 24.69 -10.73 20.28
N VAL A 482 24.31 -12.02 20.33
CA VAL A 482 22.90 -12.43 20.56
C VAL A 482 22.43 -12.02 21.96
N VAL A 483 23.28 -12.20 22.98
CA VAL A 483 22.97 -11.83 24.37
C VAL A 483 22.89 -10.31 24.52
N ASP A 484 23.81 -9.57 23.91
CA ASP A 484 23.83 -8.10 23.94
C ASP A 484 22.59 -7.51 23.24
N PHE A 485 22.23 -8.07 22.08
CA PHE A 485 20.97 -7.75 21.41
C PHE A 485 19.76 -8.04 22.30
N ALA A 486 19.75 -9.19 22.99
CA ALA A 486 18.66 -9.56 23.88
C ALA A 486 18.54 -8.60 25.08
N LYS A 487 19.66 -8.13 25.64
CA LYS A 487 19.68 -7.11 26.71
C LYS A 487 19.14 -5.77 26.21
N ARG A 488 19.65 -5.28 25.07
CA ARG A 488 19.26 -3.99 24.49
C ARG A 488 17.77 -3.92 24.16
N MET A 489 17.19 -5.02 23.66
CA MET A 489 15.80 -5.06 23.20
C MET A 489 14.80 -5.67 24.22
N ASP A 490 15.22 -5.90 25.47
CA ASP A 490 14.41 -6.53 26.53
C ASP A 490 13.79 -7.89 26.08
N MET A 491 14.63 -8.77 25.53
CA MET A 491 14.24 -10.07 24.99
C MET A 491 14.79 -11.21 25.85
N GLY A 492 14.05 -12.31 25.94
CA GLY A 492 14.48 -13.57 26.53
C GLY A 492 14.84 -14.60 25.46
N VAL A 493 16.01 -15.23 25.60
CA VAL A 493 16.47 -16.37 24.78
C VAL A 493 15.74 -17.63 25.23
N VAL A 494 14.58 -17.91 24.63
CA VAL A 494 13.59 -18.89 25.11
C VAL A 494 14.19 -20.28 25.28
N ASN A 495 15.10 -20.69 24.39
CA ASN A 495 15.69 -22.04 24.38
C ASN A 495 16.44 -22.38 25.67
N THR A 496 16.98 -21.40 26.40
CA THR A 496 17.86 -21.63 27.55
C THR A 496 17.11 -21.71 28.89
N TYR A 497 15.81 -21.40 28.92
CA TYR A 497 15.00 -21.44 30.15
C TYR A 497 14.45 -22.82 30.51
N PHE A 498 14.46 -23.78 29.59
CA PHE A 498 13.83 -25.10 29.80
C PHE A 498 14.86 -26.21 29.92
N GLN A 499 14.85 -26.94 31.04
CA GLN A 499 15.68 -28.13 31.22
C GLN A 499 15.21 -29.25 30.29
N LYS A 500 16.08 -29.69 29.37
CA LYS A 500 15.83 -30.77 28.41
C LYS A 500 17.04 -31.69 28.28
N ARG A 501 16.81 -32.93 27.85
CA ARG A 501 17.89 -33.82 27.40
C ARG A 501 18.70 -33.12 26.32
N GLU A 502 20.01 -33.33 26.32
CA GLU A 502 20.95 -32.67 25.40
C GLU A 502 20.52 -32.78 23.92
N GLU A 503 19.99 -33.94 23.51
CA GLU A 503 19.49 -34.15 22.13
C GLU A 503 18.35 -33.20 21.71
N HIS A 504 17.58 -32.73 22.68
CA HIS A 504 16.48 -31.77 22.51
C HIS A 504 16.91 -30.31 22.71
N ARG A 505 18.20 -30.05 22.98
CA ARG A 505 18.81 -28.71 23.04
C ARG A 505 19.68 -28.39 21.83
N VAL A 506 20.33 -29.41 21.25
CA VAL A 506 21.19 -29.30 20.07
C VAL A 506 20.38 -29.04 18.80
N THR A 507 20.60 -27.90 18.15
CA THR A 507 19.90 -27.51 16.91
C THR A 507 20.71 -27.83 15.64
N TYR A 508 22.04 -27.94 15.73
CA TYR A 508 22.91 -28.27 14.59
C TYR A 508 23.78 -29.51 14.85
N LYS A 509 23.84 -30.42 13.86
CA LYS A 509 24.70 -31.62 13.88
C LYS A 509 25.37 -31.87 12.52
N SER A 510 26.70 -31.76 12.46
CA SER A 510 27.48 -32.03 11.24
C SER A 510 28.90 -32.50 11.59
N GLY A 511 29.40 -33.56 10.92
CA GLY A 511 30.80 -34.01 11.05
C GLY A 511 31.28 -34.25 12.49
N GLY A 512 30.44 -34.84 13.34
CA GLY A 512 30.73 -35.05 14.77
C GLY A 512 30.46 -33.84 15.68
N ARG A 513 30.36 -32.62 15.13
CA ARG A 513 30.05 -31.40 15.88
C ARG A 513 28.55 -31.35 16.23
N ARG A 514 28.24 -31.02 17.48
CA ARG A 514 26.89 -30.80 18.03
C ARG A 514 26.84 -29.41 18.65
N THR A 515 26.01 -28.50 18.16
CA THR A 515 25.94 -27.11 18.63
C THR A 515 24.50 -26.59 18.70
N GLN A 516 24.32 -25.47 19.38
CA GLN A 516 23.07 -24.72 19.43
C GLN A 516 23.30 -23.36 18.76
N VAL A 517 22.64 -23.12 17.63
CA VAL A 517 22.78 -21.88 16.81
C VAL A 517 21.43 -21.30 16.37
N ASP A 518 20.41 -22.16 16.22
CA ASP A 518 19.02 -21.74 16.02
C ASP A 518 18.33 -21.39 17.36
N TYR A 519 17.82 -20.17 17.49
CA TYR A 519 17.16 -19.68 18.71
C TYR A 519 15.77 -19.10 18.45
N ILE A 520 14.91 -19.21 19.46
CA ILE A 520 13.67 -18.45 19.56
C ILE A 520 13.84 -17.39 20.66
N LEU A 521 13.56 -16.14 20.34
CA LEU A 521 13.53 -15.03 21.31
C LEU A 521 12.09 -14.49 21.41
N CYS A 522 11.72 -14.01 22.59
CA CYS A 522 10.48 -13.24 22.78
C CYS A 522 10.71 -12.09 23.77
N ARG A 523 9.83 -11.10 23.80
CA ARG A 523 9.92 -10.03 24.81
C ARG A 523 9.90 -10.63 26.22
N ARG A 524 10.74 -10.10 27.12
CA ARG A 524 10.89 -10.59 28.49
C ARG A 524 9.56 -10.60 29.24
N GLY A 525 8.79 -9.53 29.12
CA GLY A 525 7.43 -9.43 29.71
C GLY A 525 6.41 -10.46 29.19
N ASN A 526 6.73 -11.18 28.10
CA ASN A 526 5.89 -12.21 27.50
C ASN A 526 6.43 -13.64 27.71
N LEU A 527 7.57 -13.82 28.40
CA LEU A 527 8.11 -15.15 28.72
C LEU A 527 7.10 -16.03 29.48
N LYS A 528 6.25 -15.42 30.33
CA LYS A 528 5.14 -16.09 31.02
C LYS A 528 4.08 -16.71 30.09
N GLU A 529 4.02 -16.27 28.84
CA GLU A 529 3.12 -16.82 27.82
C GLU A 529 3.73 -18.07 27.17
N ILE A 530 5.04 -18.33 27.36
CA ILE A 530 5.73 -19.52 26.85
C ILE A 530 5.72 -20.63 27.90
N SER A 531 5.27 -21.81 27.47
CA SER A 531 5.09 -22.98 28.34
C SER A 531 6.11 -24.10 28.10
N ASP A 532 6.71 -24.15 26.90
CA ASP A 532 7.69 -25.16 26.52
C ASP A 532 8.52 -24.66 25.33
N CYS A 533 9.79 -25.05 25.27
CA CYS A 533 10.63 -24.91 24.08
C CYS A 533 11.52 -26.15 23.96
N LYS A 534 11.58 -26.75 22.76
CA LYS A 534 12.40 -27.93 22.50
C LYS A 534 12.76 -28.10 21.04
N VAL A 535 13.87 -28.80 20.80
CA VAL A 535 14.25 -29.27 19.46
C VAL A 535 13.53 -30.58 19.13
N VAL A 536 12.97 -30.65 17.92
CA VAL A 536 12.31 -31.84 17.39
C VAL A 536 13.35 -32.78 16.76
N VAL A 537 13.49 -33.98 17.32
CA VAL A 537 14.42 -35.01 16.85
C VAL A 537 13.71 -35.94 15.84
N GLY A 538 14.44 -36.38 14.81
CA GLY A 538 13.99 -37.42 13.86
C GLY A 538 13.23 -36.93 12.62
N GLU A 539 13.24 -35.63 12.30
CA GLU A 539 12.68 -35.10 11.04
C GLU A 539 13.74 -34.94 9.94
N SER A 540 13.39 -35.24 8.69
CA SER A 540 14.35 -35.34 7.57
C SER A 540 14.45 -34.10 6.67
N VAL A 541 13.71 -33.03 6.96
CA VAL A 541 13.61 -31.85 6.07
C VAL A 541 14.94 -31.16 5.87
N ALA A 542 15.71 -30.99 6.95
CA ALA A 542 17.05 -30.43 6.95
C ALA A 542 18.07 -31.53 7.32
N ARG A 543 19.25 -31.51 6.68
CA ARG A 543 20.29 -32.53 6.91
C ARG A 543 21.10 -32.28 8.18
N GLN A 544 21.38 -31.02 8.48
CA GLN A 544 22.28 -30.59 9.56
C GLN A 544 21.52 -29.88 10.69
N HIS A 545 20.55 -29.04 10.36
CA HIS A 545 19.72 -28.32 11.33
C HIS A 545 18.50 -29.13 11.75
N ARG A 546 18.04 -28.88 12.97
CA ARG A 546 16.86 -29.47 13.58
C ARG A 546 15.89 -28.37 13.98
N MET A 547 14.60 -28.61 13.76
CA MET A 547 13.56 -27.64 14.03
C MET A 547 13.42 -27.41 15.54
N VAL A 548 13.53 -26.16 15.98
CA VAL A 548 13.16 -25.74 17.33
C VAL A 548 11.71 -25.29 17.34
N VAL A 549 10.95 -25.68 18.36
CA VAL A 549 9.53 -25.32 18.52
C VAL A 549 9.27 -24.85 19.94
N CYS A 550 8.68 -23.66 20.07
CA CYS A 550 8.14 -23.14 21.32
C CYS A 550 6.60 -23.21 21.33
N ARG A 551 6.03 -23.35 22.52
CA ARG A 551 4.58 -23.32 22.74
C ARG A 551 4.22 -22.05 23.51
N MET A 552 3.59 -21.11 22.81
CA MET A 552 3.12 -19.83 23.34
C MET A 552 1.60 -19.88 23.56
N THR A 553 1.11 -19.24 24.62
CA THR A 553 -0.32 -19.18 24.97
C THR A 553 -0.74 -17.73 25.09
N LEU A 554 -1.48 -17.25 24.09
CA LEU A 554 -2.02 -15.90 24.07
C LEU A 554 -3.33 -15.85 24.87
N MET A 555 -3.46 -14.87 25.76
CA MET A 555 -4.73 -14.60 26.44
C MET A 555 -5.61 -13.75 25.52
N VAL A 556 -6.81 -14.24 25.18
CA VAL A 556 -7.69 -13.60 24.19
C VAL A 556 -9.14 -13.53 24.66
N CYS A 557 -9.86 -12.55 24.11
CA CYS A 557 -11.31 -12.48 24.19
C CYS A 557 -11.89 -13.24 22.99
N LYS A 558 -12.55 -14.39 23.21
CA LYS A 558 -13.08 -15.22 22.12
C LYS A 558 -14.10 -14.44 21.27
N LYS A 559 -13.80 -14.17 20.00
CA LYS A 559 -14.81 -13.70 19.03
C LYS A 559 -15.72 -14.87 18.62
N LYS A 560 -17.02 -14.62 18.40
CA LYS A 560 -17.87 -15.58 17.67
C LYS A 560 -17.39 -15.58 16.22
N ARG A 561 -16.84 -16.71 15.72
CA ARG A 561 -16.56 -16.84 14.29
C ARG A 561 -17.85 -16.58 13.51
N SER A 562 -17.84 -15.61 12.60
CA SER A 562 -18.97 -15.36 11.71
C SER A 562 -19.30 -16.63 10.93
N LYS A 563 -20.58 -17.04 10.93
CA LYS A 563 -21.05 -18.14 10.08
C LYS A 563 -20.87 -17.68 8.63
N ILE A 564 -20.00 -18.34 7.88
CA ILE A 564 -19.88 -18.10 6.44
C ILE A 564 -21.21 -18.49 5.79
N GLU A 565 -21.83 -17.54 5.12
CA GLU A 565 -23.10 -17.74 4.41
C GLU A 565 -22.92 -18.82 3.33
N LYS A 566 -23.73 -19.88 3.40
CA LYS A 566 -23.70 -20.98 2.44
C LYS A 566 -24.41 -20.52 1.16
N LYS A 567 -23.68 -20.45 0.04
CA LYS A 567 -24.24 -20.07 -1.27
C LYS A 567 -24.57 -21.28 -2.13
N THR A 568 -25.59 -21.16 -2.94
CA THR A 568 -25.96 -22.19 -3.92
C THR A 568 -24.89 -22.32 -5.00
N LYS A 569 -24.58 -23.55 -5.45
CA LYS A 569 -23.50 -23.82 -6.42
C LYS A 569 -23.93 -23.59 -7.88
N TRP A 570 -24.44 -22.40 -8.19
CA TRP A 570 -25.00 -22.06 -9.50
C TRP A 570 -24.07 -22.27 -10.71
N TRP A 571 -22.75 -22.24 -10.51
CA TRP A 571 -21.79 -22.49 -11.59
C TRP A 571 -21.88 -23.90 -12.20
N LYS A 572 -22.53 -24.84 -11.52
CA LYS A 572 -22.80 -26.18 -12.05
C LYS A 572 -23.78 -26.18 -13.22
N LEU A 573 -24.65 -25.17 -13.36
CA LEU A 573 -25.59 -25.02 -14.48
C LEU A 573 -24.92 -24.84 -15.85
N LYS A 574 -23.58 -24.73 -15.89
CA LYS A 574 -22.82 -24.77 -17.15
C LYS A 574 -22.77 -26.17 -17.77
N LYS A 575 -22.98 -27.21 -16.97
CA LYS A 575 -23.08 -28.59 -17.46
C LYS A 575 -24.52 -28.82 -17.88
N GLU A 576 -24.73 -29.31 -19.10
CA GLU A 576 -26.08 -29.53 -19.63
C GLU A 576 -26.88 -30.49 -18.74
N GLU A 577 -26.27 -31.60 -18.32
CA GLU A 577 -26.84 -32.58 -17.37
C GLU A 577 -27.43 -31.91 -16.10
N CYS A 578 -26.67 -30.99 -15.48
CA CYS A 578 -27.14 -30.29 -14.29
C CYS A 578 -28.23 -29.26 -14.59
N CYS A 579 -28.26 -28.69 -15.80
CA CYS A 579 -29.32 -27.77 -16.22
C CYS A 579 -30.62 -28.55 -16.51
N GLU A 580 -30.54 -29.70 -17.16
CA GLU A 580 -31.69 -30.59 -17.38
C GLU A 580 -32.28 -31.13 -16.07
N GLU A 581 -31.44 -31.63 -15.16
CA GLU A 581 -31.89 -32.10 -13.84
C GLU A 581 -32.58 -30.96 -13.06
N PHE A 582 -32.00 -29.75 -13.12
CA PHE A 582 -32.60 -28.58 -12.49
C PHE A 582 -33.97 -28.23 -13.10
N ARG A 583 -34.11 -28.24 -14.44
CA ARG A 583 -35.40 -28.01 -15.14
C ARG A 583 -36.43 -29.05 -14.70
N GLN A 584 -36.05 -30.32 -14.65
CA GLN A 584 -36.97 -31.42 -14.30
C GLN A 584 -37.45 -31.32 -12.85
N LYS A 585 -36.54 -31.11 -11.89
CA LYS A 585 -36.93 -30.97 -10.48
C LYS A 585 -37.71 -29.69 -10.21
N LEU A 586 -37.46 -28.62 -10.97
CA LEU A 586 -38.27 -27.41 -10.88
C LEU A 586 -39.71 -27.67 -11.35
N ARG A 587 -39.90 -28.38 -12.47
CA ARG A 587 -41.24 -28.79 -12.92
C ARG A 587 -41.96 -29.68 -11.89
N GLN A 588 -41.24 -30.61 -11.26
CA GLN A 588 -41.80 -31.44 -10.19
C GLN A 588 -42.22 -30.60 -8.97
N ALA A 589 -41.40 -29.63 -8.56
CA ALA A 589 -41.72 -28.73 -7.46
C ALA A 589 -42.95 -27.83 -7.76
N LEU A 590 -43.27 -27.63 -9.03
CA LEU A 590 -44.45 -26.89 -9.51
C LEU A 590 -45.64 -27.82 -9.84
N GLY A 591 -45.65 -29.06 -9.35
CA GLY A 591 -46.76 -29.99 -9.56
C GLY A 591 -46.93 -30.46 -11.01
N GLY A 592 -45.86 -30.47 -11.81
CA GLY A 592 -45.89 -30.88 -13.22
C GLY A 592 -46.24 -29.77 -14.19
N GLN A 593 -46.53 -28.56 -13.71
CA GLN A 593 -46.78 -27.39 -14.57
C GLN A 593 -45.49 -26.94 -15.27
N VAL A 594 -45.62 -26.57 -16.55
CA VAL A 594 -44.50 -26.02 -17.36
C VAL A 594 -44.31 -24.52 -17.09
N VAL A 595 -45.35 -23.84 -16.62
CA VAL A 595 -45.39 -22.40 -16.39
C VAL A 595 -44.94 -22.09 -14.96
N LEU A 596 -44.13 -21.05 -14.79
CA LEU A 596 -43.71 -20.58 -13.47
C LEU A 596 -44.89 -19.84 -12.79
N PRO A 597 -44.95 -19.83 -11.44
CA PRO A 597 -45.94 -19.05 -10.72
C PRO A 597 -45.91 -17.59 -11.16
N ASP A 598 -47.06 -16.93 -11.20
CA ASP A 598 -47.16 -15.60 -11.75
C ASP A 598 -46.54 -14.53 -10.82
N ASP A 599 -46.29 -14.82 -9.56
CA ASP A 599 -45.69 -13.90 -8.58
C ASP A 599 -44.18 -14.11 -8.38
N TRP A 600 -43.49 -13.03 -8.04
CA TRP A 600 -42.03 -13.04 -7.86
C TRP A 600 -41.59 -13.86 -6.64
N GLU A 601 -42.28 -13.73 -5.50
CA GLU A 601 -41.82 -14.27 -4.23
C GLU A 601 -41.84 -15.80 -4.24
N THR A 602 -42.94 -16.39 -4.68
CA THR A 602 -43.10 -17.85 -4.83
C THR A 602 -42.10 -18.38 -5.84
N THR A 603 -42.01 -17.75 -7.02
CA THR A 603 -41.06 -18.19 -8.07
C THR A 603 -39.61 -18.15 -7.60
N ALA A 604 -39.21 -17.06 -6.93
CA ALA A 604 -37.85 -16.90 -6.41
C ALA A 604 -37.54 -17.90 -5.29
N GLU A 605 -38.49 -18.21 -4.41
CA GLU A 605 -38.35 -19.23 -3.37
C GLU A 605 -38.19 -20.63 -3.97
N VAL A 606 -39.09 -21.04 -4.87
CA VAL A 606 -39.04 -22.36 -5.53
C VAL A 606 -37.73 -22.55 -6.31
N ILE A 607 -37.25 -21.53 -7.02
CA ILE A 607 -35.95 -21.56 -7.71
C ILE A 607 -34.80 -21.77 -6.73
N ARG A 608 -34.77 -21.02 -5.62
CA ARG A 608 -33.69 -21.11 -4.62
C ARG A 608 -33.67 -22.47 -3.93
N GLU A 609 -34.83 -22.98 -3.53
CA GLU A 609 -34.94 -24.30 -2.92
C GLU A 609 -34.48 -25.40 -3.86
N THR A 610 -34.98 -25.38 -5.09
CA THR A 610 -34.61 -26.37 -6.13
C THR A 610 -33.12 -26.30 -6.41
N GLY A 611 -32.55 -25.10 -6.50
CA GLY A 611 -31.11 -24.90 -6.70
C GLY A 611 -30.28 -25.46 -5.56
N ARG A 612 -30.71 -25.26 -4.30
CA ARG A 612 -30.05 -25.83 -3.12
C ARG A 612 -30.13 -27.35 -3.09
N LYS A 613 -31.27 -27.93 -3.45
CA LYS A 613 -31.51 -29.38 -3.50
C LYS A 613 -30.68 -30.05 -4.61
N VAL A 614 -30.69 -29.52 -5.84
CA VAL A 614 -30.01 -30.10 -7.02
C VAL A 614 -28.51 -29.80 -7.04
N LEU A 615 -28.13 -28.53 -6.94
CA LEU A 615 -26.73 -28.12 -7.14
C LEU A 615 -25.91 -28.26 -5.85
N GLY A 616 -26.59 -28.27 -4.71
CA GLY A 616 -26.01 -28.24 -3.37
C GLY A 616 -25.53 -26.84 -2.97
N VAL A 617 -25.19 -26.69 -1.70
CA VAL A 617 -24.64 -25.46 -1.13
C VAL A 617 -23.13 -25.54 -0.92
N SER A 618 -22.44 -24.41 -0.98
CA SER A 618 -21.02 -24.29 -0.66
C SER A 618 -20.77 -24.66 0.80
N SER A 619 -19.75 -25.47 1.08
CA SER A 619 -19.41 -25.95 2.43
C SER A 619 -18.78 -24.89 3.35
N GLY A 620 -18.62 -23.64 2.92
CA GLY A 620 -17.95 -22.56 3.69
C GLY A 620 -16.44 -22.77 3.90
N ARG A 621 -15.97 -24.02 3.99
CA ARG A 621 -14.57 -24.41 3.84
C ARG A 621 -14.22 -24.44 2.36
N ARG A 622 -13.23 -23.63 1.93
CA ARG A 622 -12.49 -23.91 0.70
C ARG A 622 -11.98 -25.34 0.85
N LYS A 623 -12.45 -26.26 0.01
CA LYS A 623 -11.90 -27.61 -0.03
C LYS A 623 -10.38 -27.48 -0.20
N GLU A 624 -9.68 -28.12 0.72
CA GLU A 624 -8.24 -28.21 0.83
C GLU A 624 -7.63 -28.68 -0.49
N ASP A 625 -6.40 -28.21 -0.71
CA ASP A 625 -5.47 -28.60 -1.77
C ASP A 625 -5.93 -28.38 -3.22
N LYS A 626 -5.89 -27.12 -3.67
CA LYS A 626 -5.74 -26.83 -5.11
C LYS A 626 -4.31 -27.09 -5.63
N GLU A 627 -3.37 -27.41 -4.74
CA GLU A 627 -2.00 -27.79 -5.13
C GLU A 627 -1.81 -29.31 -5.32
N THR A 628 -2.80 -30.17 -5.06
CA THR A 628 -2.72 -31.63 -5.28
C THR A 628 -3.14 -32.09 -6.67
N TRP A 629 -3.45 -31.20 -7.60
CA TRP A 629 -3.91 -31.58 -8.93
C TRP A 629 -2.88 -32.38 -9.77
N TRP A 630 -1.60 -32.42 -9.32
CA TRP A 630 -0.52 -33.24 -9.88
C TRP A 630 -0.10 -34.40 -8.97
N TRP A 631 -0.75 -34.57 -7.82
CA TRP A 631 -0.41 -35.58 -6.81
C TRP A 631 -1.04 -36.92 -7.19
N ASN A 632 -0.24 -37.98 -7.20
CA ASN A 632 -0.68 -39.34 -7.50
C ASN A 632 -0.15 -40.34 -6.45
N GLU A 633 -0.67 -41.57 -6.45
CA GLU A 633 -0.32 -42.61 -5.48
C GLU A 633 1.17 -42.99 -5.54
N GLU A 634 1.78 -42.95 -6.73
CA GLU A 634 3.20 -43.23 -6.96
C GLU A 634 4.13 -42.26 -6.22
N VAL A 635 3.79 -40.96 -6.19
CA VAL A 635 4.54 -39.93 -5.45
C VAL A 635 4.40 -40.15 -3.95
N GLN A 636 3.21 -40.52 -3.48
CA GLN A 636 2.95 -40.77 -2.06
C GLN A 636 3.75 -41.96 -1.54
N ASP A 637 3.71 -43.09 -2.25
CA ASP A 637 4.45 -44.31 -1.89
C ASP A 637 5.97 -44.08 -1.91
N SER A 638 6.47 -43.38 -2.93
CA SER A 638 7.91 -43.05 -3.02
C SER A 638 8.40 -42.23 -1.82
N ILE A 639 7.61 -41.25 -1.35
CA ILE A 639 7.95 -40.43 -0.18
C ILE A 639 7.93 -41.27 1.11
N GLN A 640 6.98 -42.20 1.23
CA GLN A 640 6.87 -43.11 2.37
C GLN A 640 8.08 -44.06 2.46
N ARG A 641 8.51 -44.65 1.34
CA ARG A 641 9.71 -45.50 1.27
C ARG A 641 10.99 -44.73 1.64
N LYS A 642 11.17 -43.52 1.11
CA LYS A 642 12.29 -42.62 1.50
C LYS A 642 12.32 -42.38 3.01
N ARG A 643 11.15 -42.20 3.63
CA ARG A 643 11.02 -41.97 5.07
C ARG A 643 11.42 -43.20 5.88
N LEU A 644 11.00 -44.40 5.47
CA LEU A 644 11.36 -45.66 6.13
C LEU A 644 12.87 -45.92 6.06
N ALA A 645 13.49 -45.77 4.90
CA ALA A 645 14.94 -45.93 4.74
C ALA A 645 15.75 -44.91 5.56
N LYS A 646 15.24 -43.68 5.73
CA LYS A 646 15.87 -42.70 6.62
C LYS A 646 15.82 -43.14 8.08
N LYS A 647 14.69 -43.68 8.53
CA LYS A 647 14.53 -44.21 9.89
C LYS A 647 15.50 -45.36 10.16
N LYS A 648 15.66 -46.26 9.19
CA LYS A 648 16.64 -47.36 9.22
C LYS A 648 18.09 -46.85 9.31
N TRP A 649 18.46 -45.88 8.48
CA TRP A 649 19.78 -45.25 8.55
C TRP A 649 20.04 -44.50 9.88
N ASP A 650 19.02 -43.85 10.44
CA ASP A 650 19.15 -43.13 11.71
C ASP A 650 19.37 -44.05 12.92
N MET A 651 18.91 -45.31 12.84
CA MET A 651 19.18 -46.33 13.85
C MET A 651 20.59 -46.90 13.72
N ASP A 652 20.94 -47.45 12.55
CA ASP A 652 22.11 -48.33 12.44
C ASP A 652 23.38 -47.61 11.95
N ARG A 653 23.22 -46.40 11.39
CA ARG A 653 24.27 -45.54 10.79
C ARG A 653 25.24 -46.21 9.80
N THR A 654 24.91 -47.38 9.24
CA THR A 654 25.72 -48.07 8.22
C THR A 654 25.77 -47.31 6.88
N GLU A 655 26.85 -47.48 6.12
CA GLU A 655 27.02 -46.80 4.82
C GLU A 655 26.03 -47.35 3.76
N GLU A 656 25.65 -48.63 3.84
CA GLU A 656 24.62 -49.23 2.99
C GLU A 656 23.25 -48.56 3.17
N ASN A 657 22.79 -48.39 4.41
CA ASN A 657 21.53 -47.71 4.70
C ASN A 657 21.58 -46.22 4.28
N ARG A 658 22.77 -45.60 4.33
CA ARG A 658 22.99 -44.23 3.82
C ARG A 658 22.88 -44.17 2.29
N GLN A 659 23.41 -45.17 1.59
CA GLN A 659 23.32 -45.32 0.14
C GLN A 659 21.85 -45.50 -0.29
N GLU A 660 21.14 -46.43 0.36
CA GLU A 660 19.71 -46.72 0.14
C GLU A 660 18.84 -45.45 0.32
N TYR A 661 19.06 -44.71 1.41
CA TYR A 661 18.37 -43.43 1.64
C TYR A 661 18.67 -42.39 0.56
N LYS A 662 19.94 -42.25 0.12
CA LYS A 662 20.31 -41.30 -0.95
C LYS A 662 19.66 -41.66 -2.28
N GLU A 663 19.56 -42.95 -2.60
CA GLU A 663 18.91 -43.42 -3.83
C GLU A 663 17.40 -43.15 -3.82
N LEU A 664 16.72 -43.49 -2.73
CA LEU A 664 15.29 -43.19 -2.57
C LEU A 664 15.02 -41.69 -2.57
N GLN A 665 15.93 -40.87 -2.01
CA GLN A 665 15.85 -39.41 -2.10
C GLN A 665 15.94 -38.91 -3.55
N ARG A 666 16.81 -39.51 -4.38
CA ARG A 666 16.90 -39.19 -5.82
C ARG A 666 15.65 -39.66 -6.58
N ARG A 667 15.11 -40.84 -6.24
CA ARG A 667 13.90 -41.39 -6.86
C ARG A 667 12.66 -40.52 -6.59
N VAL A 668 12.43 -40.12 -5.34
CA VAL A 668 11.34 -39.19 -4.98
C VAL A 668 11.42 -37.89 -5.77
N LYS A 669 12.62 -37.31 -5.94
CA LYS A 669 12.79 -36.10 -6.75
C LYS A 669 12.38 -36.30 -8.22
N ARG A 670 12.65 -37.48 -8.80
CA ARG A 670 12.25 -37.82 -10.18
C ARG A 670 10.74 -37.99 -10.29
N GLU A 671 10.11 -38.77 -9.42
CA GLU A 671 8.66 -39.03 -9.47
C GLU A 671 7.84 -37.75 -9.26
N VAL A 672 8.21 -36.91 -8.30
CA VAL A 672 7.56 -35.60 -8.09
C VAL A 672 7.71 -34.70 -9.32
N SER A 673 8.83 -34.79 -10.05
CA SER A 673 9.04 -34.02 -11.27
C SER A 673 8.15 -34.54 -12.41
N LYS A 674 8.05 -35.87 -12.56
CA LYS A 674 7.25 -36.55 -13.60
C LYS A 674 5.75 -36.28 -13.41
N ALA A 675 5.22 -36.46 -12.20
CA ALA A 675 3.81 -36.22 -11.89
C ALA A 675 3.41 -34.75 -12.11
N LYS A 676 4.29 -33.81 -11.72
CA LYS A 676 4.10 -32.38 -12.04
C LYS A 676 4.07 -32.14 -13.55
N GLN A 677 5.01 -32.73 -14.29
CA GLN A 677 5.12 -32.51 -15.74
C GLN A 677 3.85 -32.96 -16.46
N LYS A 678 3.40 -34.21 -16.21
CA LYS A 678 2.19 -34.77 -16.83
C LYS A 678 0.96 -33.90 -16.59
N ALA A 679 0.75 -33.45 -15.36
CA ALA A 679 -0.37 -32.60 -15.02
C ALA A 679 -0.30 -31.25 -15.78
N TYR A 680 0.88 -30.61 -15.84
CA TYR A 680 1.08 -29.39 -16.62
C TYR A 680 0.78 -29.59 -18.10
N ASP A 681 1.22 -30.68 -18.69
CA ASP A 681 0.96 -30.98 -20.10
C ASP A 681 -0.55 -31.10 -20.37
N GLU A 682 -1.30 -31.83 -19.53
CA GLU A 682 -2.78 -31.93 -19.62
C GLU A 682 -3.53 -30.60 -19.40
N LEU A 683 -3.01 -29.73 -18.54
CA LEU A 683 -3.55 -28.37 -18.35
C LEU A 683 -3.32 -27.50 -19.59
N TYR A 684 -2.16 -27.63 -20.23
CA TYR A 684 -1.77 -26.84 -21.38
C TYR A 684 -2.46 -27.29 -22.67
N THR A 685 -2.71 -28.59 -22.85
CA THR A 685 -3.51 -29.11 -23.96
C THR A 685 -4.95 -28.56 -23.95
N ARG A 686 -5.56 -28.42 -22.77
CA ARG A 686 -6.91 -27.83 -22.63
C ARG A 686 -6.97 -26.35 -23.03
N LEU A 687 -5.93 -25.58 -22.68
CA LEU A 687 -5.82 -24.14 -22.96
C LEU A 687 -5.58 -23.78 -24.44
N ASP A 688 -5.42 -24.79 -25.33
CA ASP A 688 -5.25 -24.57 -26.76
C ASP A 688 -6.57 -24.26 -27.49
N THR A 689 -7.71 -24.60 -26.89
CA THR A 689 -9.05 -24.32 -27.43
C THR A 689 -9.41 -22.82 -27.42
N ARG A 690 -10.27 -22.40 -28.35
CA ARG A 690 -10.70 -20.99 -28.51
C ARG A 690 -11.63 -20.52 -27.37
N GLU A 691 -12.35 -21.43 -26.74
CA GLU A 691 -13.37 -21.13 -25.71
C GLU A 691 -12.76 -20.83 -24.32
N GLU A 692 -11.50 -21.17 -24.07
CA GLU A 692 -10.88 -21.14 -22.74
C GLU A 692 -9.88 -19.98 -22.49
N GLU A 693 -9.76 -18.99 -23.38
CA GLU A 693 -8.93 -17.79 -23.14
C GLU A 693 -9.32 -17.03 -21.84
N LYS A 694 -10.60 -17.13 -21.44
CA LYS A 694 -11.11 -16.57 -20.17
C LYS A 694 -10.56 -17.30 -18.94
N ASP A 695 -10.23 -18.58 -19.09
CA ASP A 695 -9.73 -19.42 -18.01
C ASP A 695 -8.24 -19.16 -17.79
N LEU A 696 -7.50 -18.85 -18.85
CA LEU A 696 -6.14 -18.30 -18.77
C LEU A 696 -6.10 -16.98 -17.99
N TYR A 697 -7.03 -16.06 -18.28
CA TYR A 697 -7.14 -14.79 -17.55
C TYR A 697 -7.56 -14.99 -16.08
N ARG A 698 -8.46 -15.95 -15.82
CA ARG A 698 -8.88 -16.32 -14.46
C ARG A 698 -7.71 -16.93 -13.68
N LEU A 699 -6.96 -17.83 -14.29
CA LEU A 699 -5.78 -18.50 -13.71
C LEU A 699 -4.70 -17.47 -13.40
N ALA A 700 -4.42 -16.54 -14.32
CA ALA A 700 -3.52 -15.42 -14.10
C ALA A 700 -3.94 -14.55 -12.91
N ARG A 701 -5.19 -14.10 -12.87
CA ARG A 701 -5.71 -13.30 -11.74
C ARG A 701 -5.78 -14.07 -10.43
N GLN A 702 -5.93 -15.39 -10.48
CA GLN A 702 -5.90 -16.24 -9.29
C GLN A 702 -4.46 -16.33 -8.77
N ARG A 703 -3.48 -16.64 -9.63
CA ARG A 703 -2.05 -16.66 -9.26
C ARG A 703 -1.56 -15.30 -8.76
N ASP A 704 -2.02 -14.19 -9.35
CA ASP A 704 -1.73 -12.83 -8.85
C ASP A 704 -2.30 -12.62 -7.44
N ARG A 705 -3.56 -13.00 -7.19
CA ARG A 705 -4.17 -12.92 -5.84
C ARG A 705 -3.48 -13.83 -4.83
N ASP A 706 -3.10 -15.03 -5.22
CA ASP A 706 -2.43 -15.99 -4.35
C ASP A 706 -1.02 -15.51 -3.98
N GLY A 707 -0.36 -14.80 -4.91
CA GLY A 707 0.96 -14.18 -4.74
C GLY A 707 1.00 -12.85 -3.99
N LYS A 708 -0.16 -12.25 -3.67
CA LYS A 708 -0.24 -11.03 -2.86
C LYS A 708 0.02 -11.33 -1.38
N ASP A 709 0.71 -10.38 -0.75
CA ASP A 709 1.07 -10.44 0.67
C ASP A 709 -0.16 -10.32 1.57
N VAL A 710 -0.98 -9.29 1.33
CA VAL A 710 -2.26 -9.11 2.01
C VAL A 710 -3.37 -9.46 1.03
N GLN A 711 -4.09 -10.55 1.32
CA GLN A 711 -5.20 -11.00 0.48
C GLN A 711 -6.49 -10.20 0.71
N GLN A 712 -6.66 -9.63 1.91
CA GLN A 712 -7.82 -8.82 2.29
C GLN A 712 -7.43 -7.75 3.33
N VAL A 713 -7.86 -6.52 3.10
CA VAL A 713 -7.64 -5.39 4.01
C VAL A 713 -8.71 -5.45 5.11
N ARG A 714 -8.32 -5.83 6.33
CA ARG A 714 -9.24 -5.93 7.48
C ARG A 714 -9.20 -4.72 8.42
N VAL A 715 -8.29 -3.78 8.20
CA VAL A 715 -8.08 -2.57 9.02
C VAL A 715 -8.18 -1.31 8.18
N ILE A 716 -8.75 -0.24 8.73
CA ILE A 716 -9.07 1.01 8.04
C ILE A 716 -8.85 2.19 8.97
N LYS A 717 -8.48 3.34 8.42
CA LYS A 717 -8.33 4.57 9.22
C LYS A 717 -9.67 5.24 9.51
N ASP A 718 -9.81 5.76 10.73
CA ASP A 718 -10.88 6.69 11.07
C ASP A 718 -10.66 8.07 10.42
N ARG A 719 -11.45 9.07 10.82
CA ARG A 719 -11.34 10.44 10.27
C ARG A 719 -10.05 11.13 10.70
N ASP A 720 -9.56 10.82 11.88
CA ASP A 720 -8.37 11.42 12.49
C ASP A 720 -7.07 10.69 12.08
N GLY A 721 -7.18 9.68 11.20
CA GLY A 721 -6.05 8.92 10.67
C GLY A 721 -5.60 7.74 11.55
N ARG A 722 -6.30 7.42 12.64
CA ARG A 722 -6.00 6.28 13.52
C ARG A 722 -6.52 4.98 12.91
N VAL A 723 -5.73 3.91 13.04
CA VAL A 723 -6.07 2.61 12.44
C VAL A 723 -7.06 1.86 13.33
N LEU A 724 -8.25 1.62 12.78
CA LEU A 724 -9.30 0.80 13.39
C LEU A 724 -9.02 -0.68 13.19
N THR A 725 -9.01 -1.44 14.28
CA THR A 725 -8.67 -2.87 14.31
C THR A 725 -9.83 -3.78 14.69
N SER A 726 -10.89 -3.25 15.32
CA SER A 726 -12.07 -4.05 15.69
C SER A 726 -13.01 -4.21 14.50
N GLU A 727 -13.59 -5.40 14.31
CA GLU A 727 -14.49 -5.68 13.18
C GLU A 727 -15.70 -4.72 13.19
N GLU A 728 -16.24 -4.41 14.37
CA GLU A 728 -17.35 -3.47 14.56
C GLU A 728 -16.97 -2.04 14.19
N SER A 729 -15.80 -1.54 14.62
CA SER A 729 -15.37 -0.18 14.25
C SER A 729 -15.08 -0.05 12.76
N VAL A 730 -14.48 -1.07 12.15
CA VAL A 730 -14.24 -1.12 10.70
C VAL A 730 -15.56 -1.18 9.91
N GLN A 731 -16.53 -2.00 10.35
CA GLN A 731 -17.86 -2.05 9.76
C GLN A 731 -18.59 -0.71 9.90
N ARG A 732 -18.54 -0.11 11.09
CA ARG A 732 -19.15 1.20 11.35
C ARG A 732 -18.54 2.28 10.47
N ARG A 733 -17.21 2.34 10.38
CA ARG A 733 -16.49 3.30 9.53
C ARG A 733 -16.84 3.16 8.05
N TRP A 734 -17.00 1.93 7.57
CA TRP A 734 -17.48 1.67 6.20
C TRP A 734 -18.92 2.13 5.97
N LYS A 735 -19.80 1.85 6.93
CA LYS A 735 -21.20 2.29 6.91
C LYS A 735 -21.24 3.82 6.86
N GLU A 736 -20.66 4.49 7.86
CA GLU A 736 -20.56 5.96 7.95
C GLU A 736 -20.07 6.57 6.63
N TYR A 737 -18.95 6.07 6.08
CA TYR A 737 -18.41 6.60 4.83
C TYR A 737 -19.39 6.52 3.64
N PHE A 738 -20.01 5.36 3.42
CA PHE A 738 -20.89 5.16 2.26
C PHE A 738 -22.29 5.71 2.49
N GLU A 739 -22.75 5.75 3.74
CA GLU A 739 -24.02 6.37 4.13
C GLU A 739 -23.96 7.88 3.90
N GLU A 740 -22.88 8.54 4.35
CA GLU A 740 -22.65 9.96 4.05
C GLU A 740 -22.54 10.19 2.54
N LEU A 741 -21.72 9.40 1.85
CA LEU A 741 -21.50 9.54 0.41
C LEU A 741 -22.81 9.42 -0.41
N MET A 742 -23.75 8.58 0.02
CA MET A 742 -24.96 8.25 -0.73
C MET A 742 -26.22 9.01 -0.26
N ASN A 743 -26.10 9.84 0.77
CA ASN A 743 -27.23 10.60 1.33
C ASN A 743 -26.96 12.11 1.46
N GLU A 744 -25.70 12.56 1.31
CA GLU A 744 -25.38 13.99 1.26
C GLU A 744 -25.53 14.52 -0.18
N GLU A 745 -26.46 15.46 -0.35
CA GLU A 745 -26.73 16.20 -1.59
C GLU A 745 -25.95 17.52 -1.60
N ASN A 746 -25.51 17.97 -2.77
CA ASN A 746 -24.88 19.29 -2.92
C ASN A 746 -25.94 20.40 -2.93
N GLU A 747 -25.56 21.61 -2.53
CA GLU A 747 -26.41 22.80 -2.69
C GLU A 747 -26.82 22.99 -4.16
N ARG A 748 -28.09 23.35 -4.39
CA ARG A 748 -28.65 23.62 -5.72
C ARG A 748 -29.84 24.56 -5.64
N GLU A 749 -30.14 25.19 -6.76
CA GLU A 749 -31.37 25.96 -6.94
C GLU A 749 -32.58 25.02 -7.06
N LYS A 750 -33.64 25.31 -6.29
CA LYS A 750 -34.92 24.62 -6.45
C LYS A 750 -35.60 25.08 -7.73
N ARG A 751 -36.22 24.15 -8.45
CA ARG A 751 -37.02 24.50 -9.64
C ARG A 751 -38.36 25.06 -9.20
N VAL A 752 -38.75 26.19 -9.81
CA VAL A 752 -40.03 26.88 -9.57
C VAL A 752 -41.08 26.43 -10.60
N GLU A 753 -40.63 25.99 -11.79
CA GLU A 753 -41.49 25.59 -12.90
C GLU A 753 -41.78 24.07 -12.90
N GLY A 754 -43.06 23.72 -13.04
CA GLY A 754 -43.49 22.36 -13.35
C GLY A 754 -43.30 22.05 -14.85
N VAL A 755 -42.78 20.88 -15.18
CA VAL A 755 -42.78 20.36 -16.56
C VAL A 755 -44.06 19.58 -16.77
N ASN A 756 -44.78 19.87 -17.86
CA ASN A 756 -45.97 19.11 -18.24
C ASN A 756 -45.63 17.62 -18.36
N SER A 757 -46.29 16.77 -17.57
CA SER A 757 -46.15 15.32 -17.68
C SER A 757 -46.71 14.86 -19.02
N VAL A 758 -45.91 14.09 -19.76
CA VAL A 758 -46.34 13.47 -21.01
C VAL A 758 -47.09 12.18 -20.67
N GLU A 759 -48.43 12.26 -20.61
CA GLU A 759 -49.30 11.09 -20.46
C GLU A 759 -49.44 10.35 -21.78
N GLN A 760 -48.48 9.49 -22.07
CA GLN A 760 -48.51 8.57 -23.21
C GLN A 760 -48.89 7.16 -22.78
N LYS A 761 -49.74 6.51 -23.57
CA LYS A 761 -50.05 5.08 -23.41
C LYS A 761 -48.79 4.28 -23.71
N VAL A 762 -48.30 3.54 -22.72
CA VAL A 762 -47.13 2.67 -22.86
C VAL A 762 -47.55 1.26 -23.27
N ASP A 763 -46.99 0.75 -24.36
CA ASP A 763 -47.24 -0.61 -24.84
C ASP A 763 -46.78 -1.70 -23.86
N LYS A 764 -47.46 -2.84 -23.90
CA LYS A 764 -47.02 -4.04 -23.17
C LYS A 764 -45.64 -4.52 -23.65
N ILE A 765 -44.85 -5.03 -22.72
CA ILE A 765 -43.53 -5.65 -22.94
C ILE A 765 -43.70 -6.98 -23.66
N ARG A 766 -43.05 -7.10 -24.83
CA ARG A 766 -43.11 -8.29 -25.67
C ARG A 766 -42.04 -9.31 -25.24
N LYS A 767 -42.33 -10.60 -25.43
CA LYS A 767 -41.39 -11.71 -25.20
C LYS A 767 -40.05 -11.51 -25.93
N ASP A 768 -40.08 -10.97 -27.15
CA ASP A 768 -38.89 -10.68 -27.95
C ASP A 768 -37.93 -9.67 -27.30
N GLU A 769 -38.45 -8.68 -26.59
CA GLU A 769 -37.64 -7.67 -25.90
C GLU A 769 -36.89 -8.31 -24.72
N VAL A 770 -37.58 -9.19 -23.99
CA VAL A 770 -37.01 -9.97 -22.91
C VAL A 770 -35.93 -10.92 -23.43
N ARG A 771 -36.17 -11.62 -24.55
CA ARG A 771 -35.15 -12.47 -25.20
C ARG A 771 -33.90 -11.67 -25.57
N LYS A 772 -34.07 -10.49 -26.17
CA LYS A 772 -32.95 -9.58 -26.51
C LYS A 772 -32.20 -9.13 -25.24
N ALA A 773 -32.91 -8.81 -24.15
CA ALA A 773 -32.29 -8.43 -22.88
C ALA A 773 -31.48 -9.58 -22.26
N LEU A 774 -32.04 -10.80 -22.20
CA LEU A 774 -31.35 -12.00 -21.69
C LEU A 774 -30.11 -12.35 -22.51
N LYS A 775 -30.16 -12.21 -23.85
CA LYS A 775 -29.01 -12.42 -24.74
C LYS A 775 -27.89 -11.41 -24.47
N ARG A 776 -28.22 -10.16 -24.14
CA ARG A 776 -27.24 -9.11 -23.76
C ARG A 776 -26.62 -9.32 -22.36
N MET A 777 -27.23 -10.14 -21.50
CA MET A 777 -26.70 -10.41 -20.16
C MET A 777 -25.50 -11.36 -20.20
N LYS A 778 -24.43 -11.03 -19.46
CA LYS A 778 -23.20 -11.83 -19.39
C LYS A 778 -23.28 -12.83 -18.23
N SER A 779 -22.95 -14.09 -18.50
CA SER A 779 -22.83 -15.14 -17.47
C SER A 779 -21.52 -15.00 -16.68
N GLY A 780 -21.45 -15.62 -15.50
CA GLY A 780 -20.31 -15.64 -14.58
C GLY A 780 -20.17 -14.37 -13.74
N LYS A 781 -21.26 -13.64 -13.52
CA LYS A 781 -21.29 -12.39 -12.73
C LYS A 781 -21.69 -12.66 -11.28
N ALA A 782 -21.22 -11.81 -10.37
CA ALA A 782 -21.54 -11.92 -8.95
C ALA A 782 -23.00 -11.52 -8.70
N VAL A 783 -23.75 -12.38 -8.02
CA VAL A 783 -25.18 -12.22 -7.74
C VAL A 783 -25.46 -11.20 -6.61
N GLY A 784 -26.65 -10.61 -6.67
CA GLY A 784 -27.20 -9.75 -5.63
C GLY A 784 -27.72 -10.53 -4.41
N PRO A 785 -28.45 -9.85 -3.50
CA PRO A 785 -29.04 -10.49 -2.31
C PRO A 785 -30.08 -11.58 -2.59
N ASP A 786 -30.72 -11.54 -3.76
CA ASP A 786 -31.72 -12.51 -4.21
C ASP A 786 -31.12 -13.91 -4.49
N ASP A 787 -29.80 -14.02 -4.64
CA ASP A 787 -29.07 -15.26 -4.97
C ASP A 787 -29.59 -15.98 -6.23
N ILE A 788 -30.17 -15.25 -7.19
CA ILE A 788 -30.64 -15.80 -8.48
C ILE A 788 -29.76 -15.25 -9.62
N PRO A 789 -28.85 -16.05 -10.18
CA PRO A 789 -28.02 -15.64 -11.32
C PRO A 789 -28.78 -15.65 -12.65
N VAL A 790 -28.20 -15.02 -13.67
CA VAL A 790 -28.85 -14.94 -14.99
C VAL A 790 -28.81 -16.29 -15.72
N GLU A 791 -27.88 -17.15 -15.33
CA GLU A 791 -27.76 -18.53 -15.77
C GLU A 791 -29.02 -19.35 -15.45
N VAL A 792 -29.75 -19.03 -14.38
CA VAL A 792 -31.04 -19.67 -14.09
C VAL A 792 -32.03 -19.33 -15.19
N TRP A 793 -32.22 -18.04 -15.49
CA TRP A 793 -33.13 -17.58 -16.54
C TRP A 793 -32.74 -18.11 -17.93
N LYS A 794 -31.44 -18.21 -18.22
CA LYS A 794 -30.96 -18.81 -19.48
C LYS A 794 -31.19 -20.31 -19.54
N CYS A 795 -31.03 -21.03 -18.41
CA CYS A 795 -31.31 -22.45 -18.34
C CYS A 795 -32.82 -22.70 -18.54
N LEU A 796 -33.71 -21.90 -17.96
CA LEU A 796 -35.16 -22.10 -18.09
C LEU A 796 -35.74 -21.80 -19.49
N GLY A 797 -35.00 -21.14 -20.38
CA GLY A 797 -35.41 -20.95 -21.78
C GLY A 797 -36.70 -20.14 -21.91
N GLU A 798 -37.63 -20.61 -22.75
CA GLU A 798 -38.89 -19.88 -23.01
C GLU A 798 -39.76 -19.73 -21.75
N ALA A 799 -39.81 -20.70 -20.85
CA ALA A 799 -40.59 -20.57 -19.60
C ALA A 799 -40.15 -19.35 -18.77
N ALA A 800 -38.86 -19.02 -18.78
CA ALA A 800 -38.35 -17.79 -18.16
C ALA A 800 -38.75 -16.54 -18.94
N VAL A 801 -38.76 -16.58 -20.28
CA VAL A 801 -39.17 -15.43 -21.11
C VAL A 801 -40.63 -15.09 -20.86
N GLU A 802 -41.51 -16.10 -20.76
CA GLU A 802 -42.94 -15.92 -20.50
C GLU A 802 -43.19 -15.31 -19.12
N PHE A 803 -42.59 -15.90 -18.09
CA PHE A 803 -42.68 -15.39 -16.72
C PHE A 803 -42.14 -13.96 -16.60
N LEU A 804 -40.94 -13.70 -17.13
CA LEU A 804 -40.34 -12.37 -17.04
C LEU A 804 -41.16 -11.33 -17.81
N ALA A 805 -41.74 -11.68 -18.96
CA ALA A 805 -42.63 -10.78 -19.68
C ALA A 805 -43.92 -10.49 -18.88
N SER A 806 -44.55 -11.50 -18.27
CA SER A 806 -45.71 -11.34 -17.38
C SER A 806 -45.37 -10.42 -16.19
N LEU A 807 -44.28 -10.73 -15.48
CA LEU A 807 -43.78 -9.97 -14.34
C LEU A 807 -43.49 -8.51 -14.70
N PHE A 808 -42.77 -8.27 -15.81
CA PHE A 808 -42.42 -6.93 -16.26
C PHE A 808 -43.63 -6.11 -16.66
N ASN A 809 -44.64 -6.74 -17.30
CA ASN A 809 -45.90 -6.07 -17.59
C ASN A 809 -46.66 -5.71 -16.31
N ARG A 810 -46.68 -6.58 -15.31
CA ARG A 810 -47.30 -6.27 -14.01
C ARG A 810 -46.61 -5.11 -13.30
N VAL A 811 -45.27 -5.09 -13.28
CA VAL A 811 -44.49 -3.97 -12.73
C VAL A 811 -44.81 -2.66 -13.48
N LEU A 812 -44.97 -2.73 -14.80
CA LEU A 812 -45.36 -1.58 -15.59
C LEU A 812 -46.80 -1.15 -15.28
N GLU A 813 -47.75 -2.07 -15.15
CA GLU A 813 -49.16 -1.78 -14.83
C GLU A 813 -49.35 -1.22 -13.42
N SER A 814 -48.69 -1.80 -12.42
CA SER A 814 -48.80 -1.38 -11.02
C SER A 814 -47.91 -0.19 -10.65
N GLU A 815 -46.92 0.12 -11.51
CA GLU A 815 -45.85 1.09 -11.24
C GLU A 815 -45.03 0.74 -9.97
N ARG A 816 -45.04 -0.54 -9.58
CA ARG A 816 -44.38 -1.05 -8.36
C ARG A 816 -43.53 -2.27 -8.66
N MET A 817 -42.26 -2.22 -8.29
CA MET A 817 -41.34 -3.35 -8.39
C MET A 817 -41.41 -4.24 -7.13
N PRO A 818 -40.98 -5.52 -7.22
CA PRO A 818 -40.82 -6.39 -6.06
C PRO A 818 -39.91 -5.80 -4.97
N GLU A 819 -40.34 -5.86 -3.71
CA GLU A 819 -39.60 -5.30 -2.56
C GLU A 819 -38.20 -5.92 -2.38
N GLU A 820 -38.01 -7.19 -2.77
CA GLU A 820 -36.71 -7.85 -2.71
C GLU A 820 -35.65 -7.18 -3.61
N TRP A 821 -36.06 -6.57 -4.73
CA TRP A 821 -35.15 -5.90 -5.67
C TRP A 821 -34.57 -4.60 -5.11
N ARG A 822 -35.22 -3.99 -4.10
CA ARG A 822 -34.74 -2.78 -3.42
C ARG A 822 -33.49 -3.02 -2.57
N ARG A 823 -33.14 -4.29 -2.31
CA ARG A 823 -31.98 -4.69 -1.50
C ARG A 823 -30.74 -4.81 -2.37
N SER A 824 -29.63 -4.25 -1.92
CA SER A 824 -28.34 -4.39 -2.60
C SER A 824 -27.18 -4.67 -1.62
N VAL A 825 -26.09 -5.22 -2.15
CA VAL A 825 -24.82 -5.34 -1.41
C VAL A 825 -23.75 -4.50 -2.08
N LEU A 826 -23.24 -3.49 -1.37
CA LEU A 826 -22.12 -2.67 -1.81
C LEU A 826 -20.80 -3.37 -1.52
N VAL A 827 -19.92 -3.48 -2.51
CA VAL A 827 -18.57 -4.03 -2.38
C VAL A 827 -17.55 -2.91 -2.63
N PRO A 828 -16.71 -2.55 -1.63
CA PRO A 828 -15.64 -1.58 -1.82
C PRO A 828 -14.51 -2.18 -2.69
N ILE A 829 -14.17 -1.49 -3.78
CA ILE A 829 -13.07 -1.87 -4.67
C ILE A 829 -12.01 -0.79 -4.65
N PHE A 830 -10.79 -1.14 -4.23
CA PHE A 830 -9.67 -0.21 -4.17
C PHE A 830 -9.31 0.32 -5.57
N LYS A 831 -9.14 1.64 -5.70
CA LYS A 831 -8.82 2.34 -6.96
C LYS A 831 -7.36 2.12 -7.42
N ASN A 832 -6.55 1.37 -6.65
CA ASN A 832 -5.10 1.18 -6.88
C ASN A 832 -4.32 2.50 -6.88
N LYS A 833 -4.76 3.47 -6.07
CA LYS A 833 -4.15 4.78 -5.88
C LYS A 833 -4.37 5.24 -4.43
N GLY A 834 -3.37 5.88 -3.84
CA GLY A 834 -3.42 6.38 -2.45
C GLY A 834 -3.26 5.29 -1.39
N ASP A 835 -3.49 5.66 -0.13
CA ASP A 835 -3.46 4.75 1.02
C ASP A 835 -4.59 3.70 0.95
N VAL A 836 -4.22 2.43 1.06
CA VAL A 836 -5.12 1.27 1.06
C VAL A 836 -6.01 1.25 2.30
N GLN A 837 -5.62 1.91 3.39
CA GLN A 837 -6.40 1.98 4.63
C GLN A 837 -7.42 3.13 4.62
N SER A 838 -7.41 4.01 3.61
CA SER A 838 -8.35 5.13 3.51
C SER A 838 -9.58 4.80 2.68
N CYS A 839 -10.78 5.02 3.23
CA CYS A 839 -12.06 4.72 2.58
C CYS A 839 -12.25 5.49 1.24
N SER A 840 -11.75 6.72 1.14
CA SER A 840 -11.93 7.58 -0.05
C SER A 840 -11.27 7.02 -1.33
N ASN A 841 -10.26 6.16 -1.14
CA ASN A 841 -9.55 5.48 -2.22
C ASN A 841 -10.28 4.22 -2.74
N TYR A 842 -11.50 3.96 -2.27
CA TYR A 842 -12.35 2.86 -2.73
C TYR A 842 -13.51 3.38 -3.58
N ARG A 843 -13.99 2.51 -4.47
CA ARG A 843 -15.23 2.70 -5.24
C ARG A 843 -16.25 1.66 -4.77
N GLY A 844 -17.44 2.09 -4.38
CA GLY A 844 -18.51 1.19 -3.95
C GLY A 844 -19.31 0.65 -5.13
N ILE A 845 -19.20 -0.65 -5.43
CA ILE A 845 -20.00 -1.28 -6.49
C ILE A 845 -21.18 -2.03 -5.88
N LYS A 846 -22.40 -1.69 -6.31
CA LYS A 846 -23.63 -2.36 -5.87
C LYS A 846 -23.86 -3.66 -6.64
N LEU A 847 -23.99 -4.75 -5.89
CA LEU A 847 -24.51 -6.03 -6.36
C LEU A 847 -26.02 -6.02 -6.15
N MET A 848 -26.75 -6.05 -7.26
CA MET A 848 -28.22 -5.98 -7.32
C MET A 848 -28.75 -7.24 -8.00
N SER A 849 -30.06 -7.47 -7.88
CA SER A 849 -30.73 -8.59 -8.55
C SER A 849 -30.38 -8.65 -10.03
N HIS A 850 -30.03 -9.84 -10.52
CA HIS A 850 -29.84 -10.02 -11.95
C HIS A 850 -31.15 -9.89 -12.72
N THR A 851 -32.28 -10.26 -12.11
CA THR A 851 -33.62 -10.11 -12.70
C THR A 851 -33.97 -8.65 -12.89
N MET A 852 -33.74 -7.80 -11.87
CA MET A 852 -33.87 -6.34 -11.99
C MET A 852 -33.01 -5.79 -13.13
N LYS A 853 -31.79 -6.30 -13.34
CA LYS A 853 -30.95 -5.88 -14.47
C LYS A 853 -31.48 -6.29 -15.84
N VAL A 854 -32.25 -7.38 -15.92
CA VAL A 854 -32.95 -7.75 -17.16
C VAL A 854 -34.07 -6.75 -17.43
N TRP A 855 -34.86 -6.41 -16.40
CA TRP A 855 -35.87 -5.34 -16.47
C TRP A 855 -35.26 -4.01 -16.93
N GLU A 856 -34.18 -3.57 -16.28
CA GLU A 856 -33.44 -2.35 -16.62
C GLU A 856 -33.01 -2.31 -18.10
N ARG A 857 -32.62 -3.46 -18.68
CA ARG A 857 -32.20 -3.55 -20.09
C ARG A 857 -33.37 -3.45 -21.07
N VAL A 858 -34.56 -3.91 -20.67
CA VAL A 858 -35.78 -3.73 -21.47
C VAL A 858 -36.19 -2.26 -21.45
N VAL A 859 -36.24 -1.64 -20.27
CA VAL A 859 -36.55 -0.20 -20.12
C VAL A 859 -35.52 0.66 -20.86
N GLU A 860 -34.22 0.41 -20.70
CA GLU A 860 -33.16 1.12 -21.42
C GLU A 860 -33.38 1.07 -22.94
N ALA A 861 -33.71 -0.11 -23.48
CA ALA A 861 -33.90 -0.28 -24.92
C ALA A 861 -35.13 0.49 -25.45
N ARG A 862 -36.14 0.72 -24.62
CA ARG A 862 -37.30 1.54 -24.97
C ARG A 862 -37.02 3.03 -24.83
N LEU A 863 -36.42 3.46 -23.72
CA LEU A 863 -36.07 4.87 -23.50
C LEU A 863 -35.12 5.40 -24.58
N ARG A 864 -34.17 4.59 -25.06
CA ARG A 864 -33.27 4.96 -26.17
C ARG A 864 -33.97 5.19 -27.52
N LYS A 865 -35.23 4.82 -27.67
CA LYS A 865 -36.03 5.13 -28.88
C LYS A 865 -36.77 6.46 -28.77
N VAL A 866 -36.97 6.94 -27.56
CA VAL A 866 -37.76 8.15 -27.25
C VAL A 866 -36.83 9.33 -26.99
N VAL A 867 -35.72 9.09 -26.29
CA VAL A 867 -34.77 10.12 -25.92
C VAL A 867 -33.61 10.14 -26.90
N ASP A 868 -33.45 11.26 -27.58
CA ASP A 868 -32.24 11.58 -28.32
C ASP A 868 -31.21 12.26 -27.41
N ILE A 869 -29.95 11.88 -27.54
CA ILE A 869 -28.85 12.41 -26.72
C ILE A 869 -27.85 13.06 -27.66
N CYS A 870 -27.37 14.23 -27.28
CA CYS A 870 -26.49 15.04 -28.12
C CYS A 870 -25.24 14.31 -28.66
N GLU A 871 -24.78 14.80 -29.81
CA GLU A 871 -23.61 14.25 -30.50
C GLU A 871 -22.30 14.39 -29.70
N GLN A 872 -22.21 15.41 -28.85
CA GLN A 872 -21.07 15.72 -28.01
C GLN A 872 -20.85 14.70 -26.88
N GLN A 873 -21.87 13.90 -26.54
CA GLN A 873 -21.76 12.84 -25.55
C GLN A 873 -21.27 11.53 -26.19
N TYR A 874 -20.04 11.13 -25.87
CA TYR A 874 -19.39 9.91 -26.31
C TYR A 874 -19.55 8.77 -25.30
N GLY A 875 -19.76 9.10 -24.03
CA GLY A 875 -19.90 8.13 -22.94
C GLY A 875 -21.24 7.40 -22.98
N PHE A 876 -21.21 6.07 -22.85
CA PHE A 876 -22.40 5.20 -22.80
C PHE A 876 -23.33 5.25 -24.03
N MET A 877 -22.87 5.85 -25.13
CA MET A 877 -23.61 5.93 -26.38
C MET A 877 -23.24 4.79 -27.34
N PRO A 878 -24.22 4.19 -28.04
CA PRO A 878 -23.92 3.18 -29.04
C PRO A 878 -23.09 3.79 -30.17
N ARG A 879 -22.19 2.99 -30.76
CA ARG A 879 -21.36 3.37 -31.91
C ARG A 879 -20.39 4.55 -31.69
N LYS A 880 -20.26 5.05 -30.46
CA LYS A 880 -19.21 5.98 -30.00
C LYS A 880 -18.26 5.28 -29.04
N SER A 881 -17.00 5.64 -29.05
CA SER A 881 -15.93 5.05 -28.25
C SER A 881 -15.01 6.13 -27.69
N THR A 882 -14.15 5.74 -26.75
CA THR A 882 -13.08 6.62 -26.25
C THR A 882 -12.12 7.03 -27.35
N THR A 883 -11.92 6.19 -28.36
CA THR A 883 -11.00 6.45 -29.48
C THR A 883 -11.52 7.61 -30.33
N ASP A 884 -12.84 7.77 -30.49
CA ASP A 884 -13.45 8.90 -31.21
C ASP A 884 -13.07 10.25 -30.59
N ALA A 885 -13.31 10.41 -29.29
CA ALA A 885 -13.03 11.65 -28.57
C ALA A 885 -11.51 11.93 -28.48
N ILE A 886 -10.68 10.90 -28.25
CA ILE A 886 -9.22 11.05 -28.27
C ILE A 886 -8.73 11.48 -29.67
N PHE A 887 -9.28 10.88 -30.73
CA PHE A 887 -8.92 11.20 -32.10
C PHE A 887 -9.31 12.65 -32.44
N ALA A 888 -10.54 13.06 -32.15
CA ALA A 888 -11.02 14.40 -32.43
C ALA A 888 -10.16 15.48 -31.75
N LEU A 889 -9.89 15.33 -30.45
CA LEU A 889 -9.01 16.24 -29.72
C LEU A 889 -7.60 16.30 -30.33
N ARG A 890 -7.01 15.15 -30.69
CA ARG A 890 -5.65 15.12 -31.26
C ARG A 890 -5.58 15.80 -32.63
N ILE A 891 -6.57 15.58 -33.49
CA ILE A 891 -6.61 16.24 -34.80
C ILE A 891 -6.84 17.75 -34.64
N LEU A 892 -7.70 18.17 -33.69
CA LEU A 892 -7.92 19.59 -33.40
C LEU A 892 -6.60 20.26 -32.98
N MET A 893 -5.91 19.69 -31.98
CA MET A 893 -4.60 20.17 -31.53
C MET A 893 -3.57 20.19 -32.66
N GLU A 894 -3.59 19.19 -33.55
CA GLU A 894 -2.71 19.13 -34.72
C GLU A 894 -2.98 20.23 -35.75
N LYS A 895 -4.26 20.52 -36.04
CA LYS A 895 -4.65 21.55 -37.02
C LYS A 895 -4.29 22.95 -36.51
N TYR A 896 -4.57 23.28 -35.24
CA TYR A 896 -4.15 24.56 -34.63
C TYR A 896 -2.64 24.69 -34.56
N ARG A 897 -1.95 23.58 -34.28
CA ARG A 897 -0.50 23.53 -34.29
C ARG A 897 0.06 23.92 -35.66
N ASP A 898 -0.45 23.29 -36.71
CA ASP A 898 -0.01 23.52 -38.09
C ASP A 898 -0.40 24.91 -38.59
N GLY A 899 -1.52 25.48 -38.14
CA GLY A 899 -1.92 26.86 -38.42
C GLY A 899 -1.14 27.92 -37.64
N GLN A 900 -0.25 27.53 -36.70
CA GLN A 900 0.47 28.45 -35.80
C GLN A 900 -0.46 29.35 -34.95
N ARG A 901 -1.62 28.82 -34.58
CA ARG A 901 -2.64 29.49 -33.75
C ARG A 901 -2.69 28.85 -32.36
N GLU A 902 -3.05 29.63 -31.36
CA GLU A 902 -3.29 29.13 -30.01
C GLU A 902 -4.58 28.32 -29.96
N LEU A 903 -4.59 27.27 -29.13
CA LEU A 903 -5.78 26.52 -28.77
C LEU A 903 -5.76 26.28 -27.27
N HIS A 904 -6.82 26.73 -26.60
CA HIS A 904 -7.00 26.62 -25.17
C HIS A 904 -7.92 25.44 -24.87
N CYS A 905 -7.49 24.52 -24.02
CA CYS A 905 -8.24 23.32 -23.65
C CYS A 905 -8.35 23.23 -22.13
N VAL A 906 -9.56 23.13 -21.59
CA VAL A 906 -9.80 22.85 -20.17
C VAL A 906 -10.42 21.46 -20.03
N PHE A 907 -9.79 20.63 -19.19
CA PHE A 907 -10.25 19.29 -18.85
C PHE A 907 -10.97 19.34 -17.50
N VAL A 908 -12.28 19.15 -17.51
CA VAL A 908 -13.14 19.26 -16.32
C VAL A 908 -13.52 17.85 -15.83
N ASP A 909 -13.37 17.63 -14.52
CA ASP A 909 -13.77 16.39 -13.82
C ASP A 909 -14.81 16.75 -12.76
N LEU A 910 -15.83 15.91 -12.56
CA LEU A 910 -16.90 16.14 -11.58
C LEU A 910 -16.67 15.37 -10.28
N GLU A 911 -17.03 15.98 -9.16
CA GLU A 911 -16.87 15.35 -7.85
C GLU A 911 -17.89 14.25 -7.61
N LYS A 912 -17.43 12.99 -7.68
CA LYS A 912 -18.25 11.80 -7.37
C LYS A 912 -19.57 11.81 -8.16
N ALA A 913 -19.50 12.17 -9.46
CA ALA A 913 -20.67 12.47 -10.30
C ALA A 913 -21.86 11.51 -10.11
N TYR A 914 -21.63 10.20 -10.18
CA TYR A 914 -22.70 9.21 -10.01
C TYR A 914 -23.34 9.20 -8.62
N ASP A 915 -22.54 9.42 -7.57
CA ASP A 915 -23.01 9.33 -6.18
C ASP A 915 -23.74 10.60 -5.74
N ARG A 916 -23.57 11.72 -6.46
CA ARG A 916 -24.08 13.05 -6.10
C ARG A 916 -25.26 13.56 -6.93
N VAL A 917 -25.71 12.82 -7.95
CA VAL A 917 -26.86 13.22 -8.79
C VAL A 917 -28.12 13.38 -7.92
N PRO A 918 -28.74 14.57 -7.86
CA PRO A 918 -30.02 14.77 -7.20
C PRO A 918 -31.14 13.99 -7.90
N ARG A 919 -31.96 13.26 -7.15
CA ARG A 919 -33.04 12.44 -7.74
C ARG A 919 -34.14 13.29 -8.37
N GLU A 920 -34.52 14.39 -7.74
CA GLU A 920 -35.52 15.31 -8.29
C GLU A 920 -35.09 15.87 -9.64
N GLU A 921 -33.81 16.22 -9.77
CA GLU A 921 -33.25 16.71 -11.04
C GLU A 921 -33.27 15.60 -12.11
N LEU A 922 -32.97 14.36 -11.74
CA LEU A 922 -33.11 13.21 -12.65
C LEU A 922 -34.54 13.07 -13.18
N TRP A 923 -35.56 13.14 -12.32
CA TRP A 923 -36.96 13.03 -12.73
C TRP A 923 -37.35 14.16 -13.67
N TYR A 924 -36.92 15.39 -13.36
CA TYR A 924 -37.12 16.55 -14.21
C TYR A 924 -36.49 16.34 -15.60
N CYS A 925 -35.22 15.94 -15.65
CA CYS A 925 -34.51 15.71 -16.92
C CYS A 925 -35.20 14.63 -17.76
N MET A 926 -35.70 13.55 -17.14
CA MET A 926 -36.45 12.53 -17.87
C MET A 926 -37.73 13.10 -18.49
N ARG A 927 -38.51 13.88 -17.75
CA ARG A 927 -39.74 14.52 -18.27
C ARG A 927 -39.44 15.49 -19.40
N LYS A 928 -38.42 16.34 -19.23
CA LYS A 928 -38.00 17.32 -20.24
C LYS A 928 -37.51 16.64 -21.53
N SER A 929 -36.87 15.48 -21.43
CA SER A 929 -36.48 14.67 -22.58
C SER A 929 -37.63 13.86 -23.22
N GLY A 930 -38.89 14.15 -22.88
CA GLY A 930 -40.07 13.52 -23.50
C GLY A 930 -40.36 12.09 -23.04
N VAL A 931 -39.80 11.65 -21.92
CA VAL A 931 -40.09 10.32 -21.36
C VAL A 931 -41.51 10.30 -20.78
N ALA A 932 -42.31 9.32 -21.19
CA ALA A 932 -43.65 9.11 -20.65
C ALA A 932 -43.65 9.00 -19.12
N GLU A 933 -44.63 9.64 -18.45
CA GLU A 933 -44.67 9.75 -16.99
C GLU A 933 -44.65 8.37 -16.31
N LYS A 934 -45.27 7.37 -16.93
CA LYS A 934 -45.26 5.98 -16.46
C LYS A 934 -43.86 5.40 -16.32
N TYR A 935 -42.93 5.70 -17.23
CA TYR A 935 -41.53 5.30 -17.10
C TYR A 935 -40.82 6.09 -16.01
N VAL A 936 -41.14 7.38 -15.85
CA VAL A 936 -40.60 8.21 -14.76
C VAL A 936 -40.98 7.61 -13.41
N ARG A 937 -42.26 7.26 -13.19
CA ARG A 937 -42.74 6.66 -11.94
C ARG A 937 -42.14 5.30 -11.64
N VAL A 938 -41.98 4.43 -12.65
CA VAL A 938 -41.34 3.13 -12.43
C VAL A 938 -39.85 3.29 -12.09
N VAL A 939 -39.16 4.23 -12.74
CA VAL A 939 -37.76 4.53 -12.37
C VAL A 939 -37.70 5.21 -11.00
N GLN A 940 -38.62 6.10 -10.63
CA GLN A 940 -38.72 6.65 -9.27
C GLN A 940 -38.85 5.54 -8.24
N ASP A 941 -39.78 4.60 -8.46
CA ASP A 941 -39.97 3.44 -7.58
C ASP A 941 -38.66 2.63 -7.47
N MET A 942 -37.86 2.48 -8.55
CA MET A 942 -36.54 1.82 -8.51
C MET A 942 -35.55 2.40 -7.51
N TYR A 943 -35.56 3.72 -7.32
CA TYR A 943 -34.60 4.40 -6.44
C TYR A 943 -35.15 4.60 -5.01
N GLU A 944 -36.46 4.77 -4.88
CA GLU A 944 -37.13 4.95 -3.60
C GLU A 944 -36.99 3.73 -2.68
N ARG A 945 -36.87 4.01 -1.37
CA ARG A 945 -36.77 2.99 -0.31
C ARG A 945 -35.66 1.96 -0.53
N SER A 946 -34.65 2.30 -1.36
CA SER A 946 -33.52 1.42 -1.63
C SER A 946 -32.62 1.27 -0.41
N ARG A 947 -32.28 0.02 -0.06
CA ARG A 947 -31.49 -0.33 1.12
C ARG A 947 -30.24 -1.08 0.72
N THR A 948 -29.12 -0.73 1.34
CA THR A 948 -27.83 -1.36 1.04
C THR A 948 -27.10 -1.79 2.31
N VAL A 949 -26.23 -2.78 2.17
CA VAL A 949 -25.24 -3.19 3.18
C VAL A 949 -23.85 -3.17 2.54
N VAL A 950 -22.81 -2.76 3.28
CA VAL A 950 -21.43 -2.85 2.79
C VAL A 950 -20.85 -4.21 3.14
N ARG A 951 -20.40 -4.97 2.13
CA ARG A 951 -19.64 -6.21 2.31
C ARG A 951 -18.14 -5.90 2.26
N CYS A 952 -17.52 -5.91 3.43
CA CYS A 952 -16.08 -5.72 3.62
C CYS A 952 -15.40 -7.02 4.05
N ALA A 953 -14.07 -7.00 4.26
CA ALA A 953 -13.28 -8.19 4.61
C ALA A 953 -13.59 -8.75 6.02
N VAL A 954 -14.15 -7.92 6.91
CA VAL A 954 -14.52 -8.32 8.27
C VAL A 954 -15.97 -8.81 8.36
N GLY A 955 -16.83 -8.51 7.38
CA GLY A 955 -18.22 -8.94 7.37
C GLY A 955 -19.13 -8.02 6.57
N GLN A 956 -20.43 -8.13 6.80
CA GLN A 956 -21.42 -7.18 6.31
C GLN A 956 -21.73 -6.15 7.41
N THR A 957 -21.90 -4.90 7.01
CA THR A 957 -22.38 -3.85 7.91
C THR A 957 -23.87 -3.99 8.17
N GLU A 958 -24.38 -3.19 9.10
CA GLU A 958 -25.81 -2.89 9.17
C GLU A 958 -26.32 -2.25 7.87
N LYS A 959 -27.63 -2.37 7.67
CA LYS A 959 -28.35 -1.78 6.54
C LYS A 959 -28.52 -0.27 6.74
N PHE A 960 -28.43 0.48 5.65
CA PHE A 960 -28.76 1.91 5.59
C PHE A 960 -29.52 2.24 4.29
N ASN A 961 -30.23 3.37 4.29
CA ASN A 961 -30.97 3.86 3.14
C ASN A 961 -30.04 4.58 2.17
N VAL A 962 -30.41 4.58 0.89
CA VAL A 962 -29.74 5.36 -0.15
C VAL A 962 -30.75 6.34 -0.72
N GLU A 963 -30.44 7.63 -0.63
CA GLU A 963 -31.36 8.73 -0.94
C GLU A 963 -30.87 9.60 -2.11
N VAL A 964 -29.54 9.65 -2.33
CA VAL A 964 -28.92 10.43 -3.39
C VAL A 964 -28.19 9.53 -4.39
N GLY A 965 -28.05 10.02 -5.62
CA GLY A 965 -27.20 9.41 -6.64
C GLY A 965 -27.79 8.19 -7.36
N LEU A 966 -27.05 7.77 -8.37
CA LEU A 966 -27.38 6.65 -9.26
C LEU A 966 -26.84 5.32 -8.72
N HIS A 967 -27.50 4.22 -9.06
CA HIS A 967 -27.03 2.88 -8.67
C HIS A 967 -25.78 2.47 -9.46
N GLN A 968 -24.60 2.56 -8.84
CA GLN A 968 -23.33 2.09 -9.41
C GLN A 968 -23.27 0.57 -9.56
N GLY A 969 -23.62 0.07 -10.75
CA GLY A 969 -23.73 -1.36 -11.04
C GLY A 969 -25.04 -1.74 -11.75
N SER A 970 -25.97 -0.79 -11.88
CA SER A 970 -27.17 -0.86 -12.72
C SER A 970 -26.84 -0.96 -14.21
N ALA A 971 -27.73 -1.62 -14.95
CA ALA A 971 -27.74 -1.60 -16.39
C ALA A 971 -28.36 -0.31 -16.97
N LEU A 972 -29.23 0.37 -16.23
CA LEU A 972 -29.98 1.55 -16.67
C LEU A 972 -29.30 2.87 -16.24
N SER A 973 -28.69 2.94 -15.05
CA SER A 973 -28.03 4.15 -14.54
C SER A 973 -27.11 4.87 -15.54
N PRO A 974 -26.29 4.19 -16.37
CA PRO A 974 -25.42 4.90 -17.31
C PRO A 974 -26.18 5.71 -18.37
N PHE A 975 -27.35 5.23 -18.79
CA PHE A 975 -28.18 5.97 -19.73
C PHE A 975 -28.93 7.12 -19.03
N LEU A 976 -29.43 6.90 -17.81
CA LEU A 976 -30.02 7.97 -16.98
C LEU A 976 -29.03 9.10 -16.72
N PHE A 977 -27.76 8.77 -16.45
CA PHE A 977 -26.70 9.76 -16.31
C PHE A 977 -26.47 10.56 -17.60
N ALA A 978 -26.52 9.90 -18.77
CA ALA A 978 -26.39 10.57 -20.06
C ALA A 978 -27.55 11.55 -20.30
N ILE A 979 -28.79 11.19 -19.93
CA ILE A 979 -29.96 12.09 -19.99
C ILE A 979 -29.74 13.32 -19.12
N VAL A 980 -29.30 13.14 -17.87
CA VAL A 980 -29.01 14.27 -16.96
C VAL A 980 -27.93 15.17 -17.54
N MET A 981 -26.79 14.62 -17.97
CA MET A 981 -25.71 15.43 -18.54
C MET A 981 -26.14 16.15 -19.83
N ASP A 982 -26.96 15.52 -20.66
CA ASP A 982 -27.50 16.11 -21.89
C ASP A 982 -28.33 17.36 -21.58
N GLN A 983 -29.27 17.26 -20.63
CA GLN A 983 -30.16 18.35 -20.24
C GLN A 983 -29.44 19.46 -19.47
N LEU A 984 -28.49 19.11 -18.60
CA LEU A 984 -27.70 20.11 -17.85
C LEU A 984 -26.74 20.90 -18.75
N SER A 985 -26.31 20.29 -19.85
CA SER A 985 -25.36 20.91 -20.78
C SER A 985 -26.02 21.65 -21.95
N GLU A 986 -27.34 21.57 -22.10
CA GLU A 986 -28.07 22.10 -23.26
C GLU A 986 -27.75 23.56 -23.60
N GLU A 987 -27.68 24.42 -22.57
CA GLU A 987 -27.45 25.87 -22.72
C GLU A 987 -25.97 26.25 -22.92
N VAL A 988 -25.03 25.36 -22.58
CA VAL A 988 -23.58 25.67 -22.53
C VAL A 988 -22.74 24.87 -23.50
N ARG A 989 -23.27 23.77 -24.04
CA ARG A 989 -22.56 22.90 -24.97
C ARG A 989 -22.39 23.58 -26.31
N GLN A 990 -21.18 23.54 -26.82
CA GLN A 990 -20.86 23.93 -28.19
C GLN A 990 -20.82 22.70 -29.10
N GLU A 991 -20.80 22.91 -30.41
CA GLU A 991 -20.65 21.81 -31.35
C GLU A 991 -19.32 21.07 -31.14
N SER A 992 -19.30 19.75 -31.34
CA SER A 992 -18.01 19.04 -31.40
C SER A 992 -17.20 19.56 -32.60
N PRO A 993 -15.89 19.85 -32.45
CA PRO A 993 -14.99 19.38 -31.38
C PRO A 993 -14.79 20.36 -30.21
N TRP A 994 -15.49 21.49 -30.14
CA TRP A 994 -15.29 22.52 -29.12
C TRP A 994 -15.72 22.08 -27.72
N THR A 995 -16.77 21.26 -27.67
CA THR A 995 -17.18 20.53 -26.47
C THR A 995 -17.20 19.03 -26.75
N MET A 996 -16.51 18.26 -25.91
CA MET A 996 -16.54 16.80 -25.95
C MET A 996 -16.75 16.24 -24.54
N MET A 997 -17.76 15.39 -24.39
CA MET A 997 -18.10 14.76 -23.11
C MET A 997 -17.97 13.25 -23.19
N PHE A 998 -17.30 12.63 -22.22
CA PHE A 998 -17.33 11.19 -22.04
C PHE A 998 -17.80 10.87 -20.62
N ALA A 999 -19.10 10.66 -20.48
CA ALA A 999 -19.75 10.59 -19.17
C ALA A 999 -19.48 11.88 -18.37
N ASP A 1000 -18.71 11.79 -17.29
CA ASP A 1000 -18.33 12.88 -16.41
C ASP A 1000 -17.04 13.63 -16.83
N ASP A 1001 -16.24 13.06 -17.74
CA ASP A 1001 -15.03 13.71 -18.26
C ASP A 1001 -15.42 14.69 -19.38
N ILE A 1002 -15.25 16.00 -19.15
CA ILE A 1002 -15.61 17.05 -20.12
C ILE A 1002 -14.33 17.75 -20.63
N VAL A 1003 -14.28 18.04 -21.92
CA VAL A 1003 -13.23 18.87 -22.54
C VAL A 1003 -13.89 20.06 -23.22
N ILE A 1004 -13.42 21.25 -22.84
CA ILE A 1004 -13.84 22.54 -23.41
C ILE A 1004 -12.65 23.13 -24.15
N CYS A 1005 -12.82 23.42 -25.43
CA CYS A 1005 -11.81 23.99 -26.30
C CYS A 1005 -12.24 25.37 -26.79
N SER A 1006 -11.30 26.31 -26.93
CA SER A 1006 -11.54 27.63 -27.53
C SER A 1006 -10.29 28.19 -28.19
N GLU A 1007 -10.48 29.13 -29.11
CA GLU A 1007 -9.40 29.84 -29.79
C GLU A 1007 -8.76 30.95 -28.94
N SER A 1008 -9.47 31.47 -27.92
CA SER A 1008 -8.94 32.49 -26.99
C SER A 1008 -9.03 32.04 -25.53
N ARG A 1009 -8.11 32.57 -24.72
CA ARG A 1009 -8.04 32.30 -23.28
C ARG A 1009 -9.27 32.85 -22.56
N GLU A 1010 -9.69 34.06 -22.90
CA GLU A 1010 -10.83 34.74 -22.30
C GLU A 1010 -12.12 33.96 -22.58
N GLN A 1011 -12.29 33.46 -23.80
CA GLN A 1011 -13.47 32.68 -24.16
C GLN A 1011 -13.49 31.31 -23.47
N VAL A 1012 -12.33 30.63 -23.30
CA VAL A 1012 -12.32 29.35 -22.57
C VAL A 1012 -12.61 29.55 -21.09
N GLU A 1013 -12.15 30.67 -20.50
CA GLU A 1013 -12.44 31.04 -19.11
C GLU A 1013 -13.93 31.33 -18.92
N GLU A 1014 -14.52 32.13 -19.82
CA GLU A 1014 -15.96 32.39 -19.82
C GLU A 1014 -16.77 31.10 -19.99
N ASN A 1015 -16.39 30.24 -20.95
CA ASN A 1015 -17.05 28.96 -21.16
C ASN A 1015 -16.94 28.06 -19.92
N LEU A 1016 -15.76 27.99 -19.29
CA LEU A 1016 -15.57 27.21 -18.08
C LEU A 1016 -16.48 27.69 -16.94
N GLU A 1017 -16.62 29.01 -16.77
CA GLU A 1017 -17.48 29.62 -15.76
C GLU A 1017 -18.98 29.35 -16.06
N ARG A 1018 -19.38 29.44 -17.33
CA ARG A 1018 -20.73 29.04 -17.78
C ARG A 1018 -21.01 27.56 -17.49
N TRP A 1019 -20.07 26.68 -17.78
CA TRP A 1019 -20.16 25.24 -17.47
C TRP A 1019 -20.26 24.97 -15.98
N ARG A 1020 -19.42 25.63 -15.17
CA ARG A 1020 -19.50 25.55 -13.70
C ARG A 1020 -20.89 25.96 -13.24
N PHE A 1021 -21.37 27.14 -13.66
CA PHE A 1021 -22.67 27.65 -13.26
C PHE A 1021 -23.80 26.70 -13.64
N ALA A 1022 -23.83 26.21 -14.89
CA ALA A 1022 -24.86 25.30 -15.38
C ALA A 1022 -24.95 23.99 -14.60
N LEU A 1023 -23.80 23.43 -14.21
CA LEU A 1023 -23.71 22.17 -13.47
C LEU A 1023 -23.95 22.36 -11.96
N GLU A 1024 -23.26 23.32 -11.33
CA GLU A 1024 -23.31 23.55 -9.89
C GLU A 1024 -24.69 24.01 -9.42
N ARG A 1025 -25.37 24.88 -10.18
CA ARG A 1025 -26.73 25.33 -9.84
C ARG A 1025 -27.74 24.18 -9.77
N ARG A 1026 -27.42 23.02 -10.37
CA ARG A 1026 -28.24 21.79 -10.38
C ARG A 1026 -27.64 20.66 -9.54
N GLY A 1027 -26.67 20.96 -8.67
CA GLY A 1027 -26.10 20.03 -7.70
C GLY A 1027 -24.94 19.18 -8.22
N MET A 1028 -24.44 19.42 -9.43
CA MET A 1028 -23.29 18.72 -10.01
C MET A 1028 -22.01 19.56 -9.85
N LYS A 1029 -21.17 19.21 -8.86
CA LYS A 1029 -19.99 20.01 -8.50
C LYS A 1029 -18.75 19.71 -9.35
N VAL A 1030 -18.07 20.76 -9.80
CA VAL A 1030 -16.79 20.66 -10.53
C VAL A 1030 -15.63 20.41 -9.56
N SER A 1031 -14.78 19.44 -9.88
CA SER A 1031 -13.59 19.12 -9.08
C SER A 1031 -12.44 20.07 -9.41
N ARG A 1032 -12.27 21.10 -8.59
CA ARG A 1032 -11.21 22.11 -8.78
C ARG A 1032 -9.80 21.50 -8.82
N SER A 1033 -9.52 20.57 -7.90
CA SER A 1033 -8.20 19.92 -7.79
C SER A 1033 -7.81 19.02 -8.97
N LYS A 1034 -8.78 18.59 -9.77
CA LYS A 1034 -8.57 17.71 -10.93
C LYS A 1034 -8.81 18.39 -12.26
N THR A 1035 -9.44 19.57 -12.25
CA THR A 1035 -9.62 20.39 -13.44
C THR A 1035 -8.27 20.96 -13.83
N GLU A 1036 -7.84 20.72 -15.06
CA GLU A 1036 -6.53 21.14 -15.55
C GLU A 1036 -6.67 21.88 -16.89
N TYR A 1037 -5.82 22.90 -17.09
CA TYR A 1037 -5.81 23.76 -18.28
C TYR A 1037 -4.57 23.46 -19.14
N MET A 1038 -4.73 23.40 -20.47
CA MET A 1038 -3.64 23.21 -21.42
C MET A 1038 -3.76 24.23 -22.56
N CYS A 1039 -2.64 24.83 -22.93
CA CYS A 1039 -2.53 25.68 -24.12
C CYS A 1039 -1.64 25.01 -25.17
N VAL A 1040 -2.10 24.96 -26.42
CA VAL A 1040 -1.31 24.54 -27.59
C VAL A 1040 -0.80 25.78 -28.29
N ASN A 1041 0.46 25.75 -28.76
CA ASN A 1041 1.10 26.85 -29.50
C ASN A 1041 1.16 28.19 -28.72
N GLU A 1042 1.32 28.09 -27.41
CA GLU A 1042 1.42 29.21 -26.50
C GLU A 1042 2.40 30.31 -26.96
N ARG A 1043 1.92 31.56 -26.99
CA ARG A 1043 2.70 32.78 -27.27
C ARG A 1043 3.18 33.41 -25.95
N GLU A 1044 4.22 34.24 -26.01
CA GLU A 1044 4.70 34.97 -24.81
C GLU A 1044 3.58 35.88 -24.28
N GLY A 1045 3.23 35.72 -22.99
CA GLY A 1045 2.16 36.47 -22.33
C GLY A 1045 0.83 35.72 -22.13
N SER A 1046 0.70 34.48 -22.63
CA SER A 1046 -0.53 33.70 -22.48
C SER A 1046 -0.72 33.23 -21.03
N GLY A 1047 -1.51 33.99 -20.27
CA GLY A 1047 -1.77 33.78 -18.85
C GLY A 1047 -2.41 32.42 -18.49
N THR A 1048 -2.78 32.31 -17.22
CA THR A 1048 -3.57 31.20 -16.68
C THR A 1048 -5.08 31.43 -16.92
N VAL A 1049 -5.86 30.35 -16.87
CA VAL A 1049 -7.33 30.41 -16.84
C VAL A 1049 -7.75 30.38 -15.39
N ARG A 1050 -8.74 31.20 -15.03
CA ARG A 1050 -9.30 31.22 -13.66
C ARG A 1050 -10.65 30.52 -13.60
N LEU A 1051 -10.98 29.99 -12.43
CA LEU A 1051 -12.29 29.44 -12.09
C LEU A 1051 -12.70 30.05 -10.76
N GLN A 1052 -13.76 30.88 -10.75
CA GLN A 1052 -14.16 31.67 -9.57
C GLN A 1052 -13.01 32.51 -8.97
N GLY A 1053 -12.11 33.03 -9.81
CA GLY A 1053 -10.95 33.83 -9.38
C GLY A 1053 -9.72 33.02 -8.95
N GLU A 1054 -9.81 31.69 -8.78
CA GLU A 1054 -8.67 30.81 -8.49
C GLU A 1054 -8.01 30.33 -9.79
N GLU A 1055 -6.68 30.27 -9.84
CA GLU A 1055 -5.97 29.79 -11.03
C GLU A 1055 -6.14 28.27 -11.22
N VAL A 1056 -6.58 27.88 -12.42
CA VAL A 1056 -6.62 26.49 -12.84
C VAL A 1056 -5.20 26.03 -13.18
N LYS A 1057 -4.82 24.87 -12.65
CA LYS A 1057 -3.49 24.29 -12.86
C LYS A 1057 -3.20 24.10 -14.35
N LYS A 1058 -2.24 24.85 -14.87
CA LYS A 1058 -1.75 24.74 -16.24
C LYS A 1058 -0.81 23.54 -16.41
N VAL A 1059 -1.04 22.73 -17.45
CA VAL A 1059 -0.29 21.50 -17.71
C VAL A 1059 0.16 21.39 -19.16
N GLN A 1060 1.35 20.81 -19.37
CA GLN A 1060 1.91 20.52 -20.70
C GLN A 1060 1.56 19.11 -21.20
N GLU A 1061 1.08 18.23 -20.31
CA GLU A 1061 0.56 16.91 -20.64
C GLU A 1061 -0.67 16.60 -19.79
N PHE A 1062 -1.66 15.94 -20.38
CA PHE A 1062 -2.89 15.52 -19.69
C PHE A 1062 -3.25 14.09 -20.08
N LYS A 1063 -3.83 13.31 -19.15
CA LYS A 1063 -4.28 11.94 -19.41
C LYS A 1063 -5.79 11.91 -19.67
N TYR A 1064 -6.18 12.06 -20.93
CA TYR A 1064 -7.56 12.02 -21.38
C TYR A 1064 -8.00 10.61 -21.80
N LEU A 1065 -9.06 10.07 -21.17
CA LEU A 1065 -9.65 8.75 -21.47
C LEU A 1065 -8.65 7.59 -21.54
N GLY A 1066 -7.62 7.68 -20.69
CA GLY A 1066 -6.56 6.70 -20.63
C GLY A 1066 -5.34 7.00 -21.49
N SER A 1067 -5.42 7.90 -22.48
CA SER A 1067 -4.36 8.32 -23.42
C SER A 1067 -3.76 9.66 -23.03
N THR A 1068 -2.45 9.84 -23.20
CA THR A 1068 -1.75 11.11 -22.91
C THR A 1068 -1.74 12.00 -24.13
N VAL A 1069 -2.27 13.22 -23.97
CA VAL A 1069 -2.14 14.31 -24.92
C VAL A 1069 -1.10 15.31 -24.41
N GLN A 1070 -0.36 15.94 -25.32
CA GLN A 1070 0.69 16.89 -25.01
C GLN A 1070 0.43 18.18 -25.80
N SER A 1071 0.61 19.34 -25.18
CA SER A 1071 0.48 20.67 -25.81
C SER A 1071 1.35 20.81 -27.07
N ASN A 1072 2.58 20.29 -26.99
CA ASN A 1072 3.53 20.30 -28.10
C ASN A 1072 3.23 19.24 -29.18
N GLY A 1073 2.21 18.39 -28.99
CA GLY A 1073 1.85 17.33 -29.95
C GLY A 1073 2.85 16.18 -30.05
N GLU A 1074 3.83 16.09 -29.15
CA GLU A 1074 4.71 14.91 -29.09
C GLU A 1074 3.97 13.69 -28.52
N CYS A 1075 4.47 12.51 -28.86
CA CYS A 1075 3.89 11.24 -28.42
C CYS A 1075 4.87 10.35 -27.63
N GLY A 1076 6.07 10.85 -27.32
CA GLY A 1076 7.08 10.09 -26.59
C GLY A 1076 6.64 9.70 -25.17
N LYS A 1077 5.95 10.61 -24.46
CA LYS A 1077 5.42 10.29 -23.12
C LYS A 1077 4.30 9.26 -23.17
N GLU A 1078 3.45 9.32 -24.20
CA GLU A 1078 2.39 8.33 -24.41
C GLU A 1078 2.97 6.93 -24.66
N VAL A 1079 3.98 6.83 -25.52
CA VAL A 1079 4.69 5.57 -25.79
C VAL A 1079 5.31 4.98 -24.51
N LYS A 1080 5.99 5.80 -23.70
CA LYS A 1080 6.54 5.36 -22.41
C LYS A 1080 5.44 4.85 -21.46
N LYS A 1081 4.29 5.53 -21.40
CA LYS A 1081 3.15 5.10 -20.58
C LYS A 1081 2.53 3.80 -21.10
N ARG A 1082 2.45 3.58 -22.43
CA ARG A 1082 2.03 2.30 -23.03
C ARG A 1082 3.00 1.17 -22.72
N VAL A 1083 4.31 1.42 -22.80
CA VAL A 1083 5.33 0.45 -22.39
C VAL A 1083 5.16 0.09 -20.92
N GLN A 1084 4.94 1.07 -20.04
CA GLN A 1084 4.67 0.80 -18.62
C GLN A 1084 3.38 0.02 -18.40
N ALA A 1085 2.31 0.32 -19.14
CA ALA A 1085 1.06 -0.44 -19.10
C ALA A 1085 1.27 -1.89 -19.56
N GLY A 1086 2.06 -2.11 -20.60
CA GLY A 1086 2.52 -3.42 -21.07
C GLY A 1086 3.28 -4.17 -19.97
N TRP A 1087 4.28 -3.56 -19.35
CA TRP A 1087 5.03 -4.17 -18.23
C TRP A 1087 4.14 -4.48 -17.03
N ASN A 1088 3.18 -3.61 -16.70
CA ASN A 1088 2.22 -3.87 -15.63
C ASN A 1088 1.31 -5.05 -15.97
N GLY A 1089 0.88 -5.18 -17.23
CA GLY A 1089 0.18 -6.37 -17.72
C GLY A 1089 1.04 -7.62 -17.63
N TRP A 1090 2.29 -7.55 -18.09
CA TRP A 1090 3.26 -8.64 -18.09
C TRP A 1090 3.59 -9.12 -16.68
N ARG A 1091 3.81 -8.20 -15.72
CA ARG A 1091 4.10 -8.54 -14.30
C ARG A 1091 2.98 -9.36 -13.67
N LYS A 1092 1.72 -9.01 -13.95
CA LYS A 1092 0.53 -9.76 -13.46
C LYS A 1092 0.49 -11.21 -13.95
N VAL A 1093 1.09 -11.49 -15.11
CA VAL A 1093 1.15 -12.84 -15.72
C VAL A 1093 2.55 -13.45 -15.67
N SER A 1094 3.51 -12.83 -14.99
CA SER A 1094 4.92 -13.27 -14.95
C SER A 1094 5.07 -14.67 -14.36
N GLY A 1095 4.22 -15.07 -13.41
CA GLY A 1095 4.19 -16.44 -12.87
C GLY A 1095 3.76 -17.52 -13.88
N VAL A 1096 3.25 -17.12 -15.05
CA VAL A 1096 3.00 -17.98 -16.21
C VAL A 1096 4.10 -17.77 -17.23
N LEU A 1097 4.37 -16.51 -17.62
CA LEU A 1097 5.32 -16.19 -18.68
C LEU A 1097 6.76 -16.61 -18.39
N CYS A 1098 7.22 -16.54 -17.13
CA CYS A 1098 8.59 -16.92 -16.75
C CYS A 1098 8.73 -18.39 -16.36
N ASP A 1099 7.65 -19.17 -16.37
CA ASP A 1099 7.71 -20.58 -16.02
C ASP A 1099 8.33 -21.36 -17.19
N ARG A 1100 9.47 -22.01 -16.94
CA ARG A 1100 10.21 -22.79 -17.96
C ARG A 1100 9.41 -23.97 -18.50
N LYS A 1101 8.39 -24.42 -17.77
CA LYS A 1101 7.55 -25.56 -18.15
C LYS A 1101 6.48 -25.21 -19.18
N ILE A 1102 6.26 -23.92 -19.44
CA ILE A 1102 5.23 -23.47 -20.39
C ILE A 1102 5.85 -23.33 -21.78
N SER A 1103 5.20 -23.92 -22.78
CA SER A 1103 5.63 -23.81 -24.17
C SER A 1103 5.66 -22.35 -24.63
N ALA A 1104 6.61 -22.06 -25.53
CA ALA A 1104 6.76 -20.72 -26.09
C ALA A 1104 5.48 -20.21 -26.79
N ARG A 1105 4.74 -21.12 -27.45
CA ARG A 1105 3.46 -20.83 -28.11
C ARG A 1105 2.41 -20.29 -27.14
N ILE A 1106 2.26 -20.92 -25.96
CA ILE A 1106 1.30 -20.48 -24.94
C ILE A 1106 1.77 -19.16 -24.32
N LYS A 1107 3.07 -18.98 -24.07
CA LYS A 1107 3.62 -17.70 -23.60
C LYS A 1107 3.31 -16.57 -24.58
N GLY A 1108 3.44 -16.83 -25.88
CA GLY A 1108 3.03 -15.93 -26.94
C GLY A 1108 1.53 -15.63 -26.94
N LYS A 1109 0.67 -16.65 -26.76
CA LYS A 1109 -0.79 -16.46 -26.62
C LYS A 1109 -1.13 -15.54 -25.44
N VAL A 1110 -0.57 -15.81 -24.26
CA VAL A 1110 -0.72 -14.95 -23.06
C VAL A 1110 -0.30 -13.51 -23.35
N TYR A 1111 0.85 -13.32 -24.01
CA TYR A 1111 1.34 -11.99 -24.39
C TYR A 1111 0.34 -11.26 -25.31
N ARG A 1112 -0.15 -11.93 -26.37
CA ARG A 1112 -1.11 -11.36 -27.33
C ARG A 1112 -2.46 -11.02 -26.69
N THR A 1113 -2.90 -11.78 -25.70
CA THR A 1113 -4.22 -11.59 -25.05
C THR A 1113 -4.19 -10.56 -23.90
N VAL A 1114 -3.08 -10.46 -23.16
CA VAL A 1114 -3.02 -9.63 -21.93
C VAL A 1114 -2.10 -8.42 -22.06
N VAL A 1115 -0.93 -8.58 -22.69
CA VAL A 1115 0.14 -7.58 -22.66
C VAL A 1115 0.03 -6.64 -23.86
N ARG A 1116 -0.05 -7.20 -25.07
CA ARG A 1116 -0.12 -6.43 -26.31
C ARG A 1116 -1.31 -5.46 -26.35
N PRO A 1117 -2.55 -5.83 -25.97
CA PRO A 1117 -3.67 -4.89 -26.02
C PRO A 1117 -3.47 -3.68 -25.10
N ALA A 1118 -2.81 -3.86 -23.96
CA ALA A 1118 -2.48 -2.76 -23.05
C ALA A 1118 -1.43 -1.79 -23.65
N MET A 1119 -0.52 -2.31 -24.48
CA MET A 1119 0.45 -1.49 -25.22
C MET A 1119 -0.18 -0.77 -26.41
N LEU A 1120 -1.15 -1.40 -27.10
CA LEU A 1120 -1.76 -0.85 -28.30
C LEU A 1120 -2.83 0.22 -28.04
N TYR A 1121 -3.52 0.19 -26.89
CA TYR A 1121 -4.64 1.10 -26.62
C TYR A 1121 -4.29 2.57 -26.85
N GLY A 1122 -5.00 3.23 -27.77
CA GLY A 1122 -4.86 4.65 -28.08
C GLY A 1122 -3.71 4.97 -29.05
N LEU A 1123 -2.90 3.99 -29.47
CA LEU A 1123 -1.84 4.22 -30.47
C LEU A 1123 -2.40 4.31 -31.88
N GLU A 1124 -3.63 3.85 -32.12
CA GLU A 1124 -4.34 3.98 -33.39
C GLU A 1124 -4.62 5.44 -33.80
N THR A 1125 -4.53 6.39 -32.87
CA THR A 1125 -4.72 7.83 -33.11
C THR A 1125 -3.40 8.62 -33.05
N VAL A 1126 -2.25 7.94 -33.03
CA VAL A 1126 -0.95 8.58 -32.75
C VAL A 1126 -0.02 8.51 -33.95
N SER A 1127 0.55 9.66 -34.30
CA SER A 1127 1.58 9.81 -35.34
C SER A 1127 2.96 9.41 -34.81
N LEU A 1128 3.27 8.11 -34.80
CA LEU A 1128 4.55 7.60 -34.29
C LEU A 1128 5.73 7.93 -35.23
N ARG A 1129 6.88 8.26 -34.64
CA ARG A 1129 8.18 8.32 -35.32
C ARG A 1129 8.86 6.95 -35.27
N LYS A 1130 9.78 6.68 -36.21
CA LYS A 1130 10.56 5.43 -36.24
C LYS A 1130 11.27 5.13 -34.92
N ARG A 1131 11.84 6.14 -34.25
CA ARG A 1131 12.43 6.00 -32.91
C ARG A 1131 11.45 5.42 -31.87
N GLN A 1132 10.21 5.91 -31.86
CA GLN A 1132 9.20 5.49 -30.88
C GLN A 1132 8.62 4.11 -31.20
N GLU A 1133 8.49 3.79 -32.49
CA GLU A 1133 8.19 2.43 -32.95
C GLU A 1133 9.27 1.45 -32.45
N SER A 1134 10.55 1.80 -32.62
CA SER A 1134 11.67 1.01 -32.09
C SER A 1134 11.63 0.88 -30.56
N GLU A 1135 11.26 1.92 -29.81
CA GLU A 1135 11.12 1.83 -28.35
C GLU A 1135 10.04 0.80 -27.93
N LEU A 1136 8.90 0.77 -28.62
CA LEU A 1136 7.85 -0.22 -28.40
C LEU A 1136 8.32 -1.64 -28.73
N GLU A 1137 9.03 -1.81 -29.84
CA GLU A 1137 9.56 -3.11 -30.25
C GLU A 1137 10.66 -3.62 -29.30
N VAL A 1138 11.55 -2.75 -28.83
CA VAL A 1138 12.55 -3.09 -27.83
C VAL A 1138 11.88 -3.56 -26.55
N ALA A 1139 10.79 -2.91 -26.12
CA ALA A 1139 10.02 -3.35 -24.97
C ALA A 1139 9.35 -4.73 -25.18
N GLU A 1140 8.70 -4.95 -26.34
CA GLU A 1140 8.12 -6.25 -26.72
C GLU A 1140 9.19 -7.35 -26.68
N LEU A 1141 10.32 -7.14 -27.37
CA LEU A 1141 11.40 -8.12 -27.44
C LEU A 1141 12.02 -8.41 -26.08
N LYS A 1142 12.19 -7.40 -25.22
CA LYS A 1142 12.61 -7.63 -23.83
C LYS A 1142 11.61 -8.54 -23.11
N MET A 1143 10.31 -8.24 -23.16
CA MET A 1143 9.28 -9.06 -22.51
C MET A 1143 9.26 -10.51 -23.03
N LEU A 1144 9.39 -10.71 -24.35
CA LEU A 1144 9.42 -12.05 -24.95
C LEU A 1144 10.68 -12.81 -24.58
N ARG A 1145 11.85 -12.18 -24.66
CA ARG A 1145 13.13 -12.76 -24.24
C ARG A 1145 13.10 -13.20 -22.77
N PHE A 1146 12.61 -12.33 -21.88
CA PHE A 1146 12.40 -12.68 -20.47
C PHE A 1146 11.45 -13.88 -20.30
N SER A 1147 10.38 -13.94 -21.09
CA SER A 1147 9.42 -15.05 -21.04
C SER A 1147 10.03 -16.38 -21.53
N LEU A 1148 10.88 -16.32 -22.55
CA LEU A 1148 11.57 -17.49 -23.09
C LEU A 1148 12.83 -17.87 -22.29
N GLY A 1149 13.26 -17.03 -21.34
CA GLY A 1149 14.48 -17.26 -20.56
C GLY A 1149 15.77 -17.04 -21.36
N VAL A 1150 15.71 -16.24 -22.42
CA VAL A 1150 16.82 -15.94 -23.34
C VAL A 1150 17.32 -14.52 -23.06
N THR A 1151 18.63 -14.33 -23.04
CA THR A 1151 19.30 -13.05 -22.85
C THR A 1151 19.80 -12.47 -24.19
N ARG A 1152 20.42 -11.29 -24.18
CA ARG A 1152 21.12 -10.77 -25.36
C ARG A 1152 22.46 -11.49 -25.61
N LEU A 1153 23.06 -12.07 -24.57
CA LEU A 1153 24.33 -12.79 -24.67
C LEU A 1153 24.19 -14.10 -25.45
N ASP A 1154 22.99 -14.68 -25.49
CA ASP A 1154 22.71 -15.91 -26.23
C ASP A 1154 22.72 -15.71 -27.76
N ARG A 1155 22.88 -14.47 -28.26
CA ARG A 1155 22.98 -14.09 -29.69
C ARG A 1155 21.86 -14.63 -30.60
N ILE A 1156 20.71 -15.00 -30.04
CA ILE A 1156 19.54 -15.47 -30.79
C ILE A 1156 18.90 -14.30 -31.57
N ARG A 1157 18.62 -14.51 -32.87
CA ARG A 1157 17.97 -13.52 -33.75
C ARG A 1157 16.54 -13.20 -33.27
N ASN A 1158 16.11 -11.95 -33.46
CA ASN A 1158 14.80 -11.47 -32.99
C ASN A 1158 13.63 -12.16 -33.72
N GLU A 1159 13.81 -12.43 -35.01
CA GLU A 1159 12.86 -13.16 -35.86
C GLU A 1159 12.58 -14.55 -35.29
N TYR A 1160 13.62 -15.26 -34.84
CA TYR A 1160 13.49 -16.58 -34.24
C TYR A 1160 12.69 -16.55 -32.93
N ILE A 1161 12.93 -15.56 -32.07
CA ILE A 1161 12.17 -15.36 -30.81
C ILE A 1161 10.69 -15.13 -31.09
N ARG A 1162 10.40 -14.25 -32.05
CA ARG A 1162 9.03 -13.94 -32.49
C ARG A 1162 8.34 -15.15 -33.10
N GLY A 1163 9.03 -15.90 -33.98
CA GLY A 1163 8.55 -17.15 -34.57
C GLY A 1163 8.24 -18.21 -33.52
N THR A 1164 9.16 -18.43 -32.59
CA THR A 1164 9.02 -19.39 -31.47
C THR A 1164 7.82 -19.06 -30.56
N ALA A 1165 7.52 -17.77 -30.36
CA ALA A 1165 6.35 -17.32 -29.61
C ALA A 1165 5.07 -17.19 -30.49
N HIS A 1166 5.16 -17.34 -31.81
CA HIS A 1166 4.09 -17.01 -32.78
C HIS A 1166 3.57 -15.57 -32.63
N VAL A 1167 4.47 -14.62 -32.46
CA VAL A 1167 4.17 -13.21 -32.19
C VAL A 1167 4.69 -12.37 -33.35
N GLY A 1168 3.80 -11.79 -34.16
CA GLY A 1168 4.18 -10.79 -35.19
C GLY A 1168 4.70 -9.49 -34.59
N ARG A 1169 5.43 -8.67 -35.36
CA ARG A 1169 6.08 -7.45 -34.86
C ARG A 1169 5.05 -6.44 -34.34
N LEU A 1170 5.39 -5.76 -33.25
CA LEU A 1170 4.49 -4.77 -32.67
C LEU A 1170 4.23 -3.58 -33.59
N GLY A 1171 5.24 -3.10 -34.34
CA GLY A 1171 5.08 -2.02 -35.33
C GLY A 1171 3.99 -2.33 -36.36
N ASP A 1172 4.03 -3.53 -36.95
CA ASP A 1172 3.01 -4.01 -37.89
C ASP A 1172 1.61 -4.03 -37.27
N LYS A 1173 1.49 -4.42 -36.00
CA LYS A 1173 0.21 -4.42 -35.28
C LYS A 1173 -0.29 -3.03 -34.92
N VAL A 1174 0.60 -2.06 -34.70
CA VAL A 1174 0.20 -0.66 -34.54
C VAL A 1174 -0.29 -0.10 -35.87
N ARG A 1175 0.39 -0.38 -36.98
CA ARG A 1175 -0.06 -0.02 -38.34
C ARG A 1175 -1.43 -0.62 -38.67
N GLU A 1176 -1.59 -1.93 -38.48
CA GLU A 1176 -2.87 -2.62 -38.67
C GLU A 1176 -3.99 -1.97 -37.84
N ALA A 1177 -3.69 -1.56 -36.59
CA ALA A 1177 -4.66 -0.86 -35.74
C ALA A 1177 -5.01 0.54 -36.26
N ARG A 1178 -4.02 1.32 -36.72
CA ARG A 1178 -4.24 2.64 -37.34
C ARG A 1178 -5.07 2.54 -38.62
N LEU A 1179 -4.72 1.65 -39.55
CA LEU A 1179 -5.45 1.47 -40.81
C LEU A 1179 -6.85 0.90 -40.57
N ARG A 1180 -7.02 0.01 -39.59
CA ARG A 1180 -8.35 -0.45 -39.17
C ARG A 1180 -9.21 0.70 -38.66
N TRP A 1181 -8.64 1.59 -37.86
CA TRP A 1181 -9.32 2.78 -37.35
C TRP A 1181 -9.64 3.76 -38.50
N PHE A 1182 -8.68 4.07 -39.36
CA PHE A 1182 -8.88 4.93 -40.52
C PHE A 1182 -10.00 4.42 -41.44
N GLY A 1183 -9.98 3.13 -41.81
CA GLY A 1183 -11.07 2.56 -42.60
C GLY A 1183 -12.40 2.56 -41.85
N HIS A 1184 -12.41 2.50 -40.51
CA HIS A 1184 -13.63 2.71 -39.74
C HIS A 1184 -14.17 4.12 -39.91
N VAL A 1185 -13.31 5.14 -39.86
CA VAL A 1185 -13.68 6.55 -40.05
C VAL A 1185 -14.17 6.81 -41.48
N GLN A 1186 -13.48 6.28 -42.51
CA GLN A 1186 -13.85 6.50 -43.92
C GLN A 1186 -15.25 5.98 -44.28
N ARG A 1187 -15.66 4.85 -43.68
CA ARG A 1187 -16.99 4.25 -43.89
C ARG A 1187 -18.12 4.93 -43.11
N ARG A 1188 -17.84 6.03 -42.40
CA ARG A 1188 -18.88 6.80 -41.70
C ARG A 1188 -19.37 7.95 -42.58
N ASP A 1189 -20.55 8.44 -42.25
CA ASP A 1189 -21.14 9.65 -42.83
C ASP A 1189 -20.25 10.89 -42.60
N SER A 1190 -20.52 11.96 -43.36
CA SER A 1190 -19.78 13.23 -43.29
C SER A 1190 -19.94 13.95 -41.95
N GLU A 1191 -21.09 13.77 -41.29
CA GLU A 1191 -21.41 14.40 -39.99
C GLU A 1191 -20.65 13.77 -38.82
N TYR A 1192 -20.22 12.52 -38.96
CA TYR A 1192 -19.43 11.83 -37.95
C TYR A 1192 -18.13 12.59 -37.65
N ILE A 1193 -17.87 12.81 -36.37
CA ILE A 1193 -16.74 13.65 -35.92
C ILE A 1193 -15.39 13.25 -36.51
N GLY A 1194 -15.15 11.95 -36.71
CA GLY A 1194 -13.89 11.49 -37.30
C GLY A 1194 -13.71 11.98 -38.74
N ARG A 1195 -14.79 12.07 -39.52
CA ARG A 1195 -14.79 12.61 -40.89
C ARG A 1195 -14.66 14.12 -40.87
N ARG A 1196 -15.52 14.81 -40.12
CA ARG A 1196 -15.44 16.27 -39.93
C ARG A 1196 -14.04 16.74 -39.54
N MET A 1197 -13.39 16.05 -38.60
CA MET A 1197 -12.03 16.42 -38.17
C MET A 1197 -10.96 16.20 -39.24
N LEU A 1198 -11.11 15.19 -40.11
CA LEU A 1198 -10.19 14.98 -41.22
C LEU A 1198 -10.36 16.09 -42.28
N ASP A 1199 -11.60 16.42 -42.58
CA ASP A 1199 -12.01 17.38 -43.63
C ASP A 1199 -11.90 18.85 -43.17
N MET A 1200 -11.82 19.09 -41.86
CA MET A 1200 -11.67 20.44 -41.27
C MET A 1200 -10.39 21.14 -41.78
N GLU A 1201 -10.55 22.30 -42.39
CA GLU A 1201 -9.43 23.18 -42.77
C GLU A 1201 -9.36 24.39 -41.84
N LEU A 1202 -8.13 24.82 -41.52
CA LEU A 1202 -7.89 26.02 -40.71
C LEU A 1202 -6.99 26.98 -41.48
N PRO A 1203 -7.26 28.30 -41.44
CA PRO A 1203 -6.40 29.30 -42.05
C PRO A 1203 -5.04 29.34 -41.34
N GLY A 1204 -3.96 29.43 -42.11
CA GLY A 1204 -2.58 29.47 -41.61
C GLY A 1204 -1.62 28.66 -42.47
N ARG A 1205 -0.31 28.82 -42.25
CA ARG A 1205 0.73 28.06 -42.96
C ARG A 1205 1.51 27.19 -41.98
N ARG A 1206 1.73 25.94 -42.37
CA ARG A 1206 2.59 25.01 -41.63
C ARG A 1206 4.01 25.56 -41.57
N GLN A 1207 4.61 25.52 -40.38
CA GLN A 1207 5.98 26.00 -40.15
C GLN A 1207 6.96 25.37 -41.14
N ARG A 1208 7.79 26.21 -41.79
CA ARG A 1208 8.83 25.77 -42.73
C ARG A 1208 9.96 25.03 -42.01
N GLY A 1209 10.62 24.08 -42.69
CA GLY A 1209 11.73 23.29 -42.15
C GLY A 1209 11.33 21.84 -41.85
N ARG A 1210 11.49 21.39 -40.60
CA ARG A 1210 11.17 20.02 -40.14
C ARG A 1210 9.86 19.99 -39.33
N PRO A 1211 8.68 20.15 -39.95
CA PRO A 1211 7.41 20.17 -39.23
C PRO A 1211 7.11 18.81 -38.59
N LYS A 1212 6.29 18.83 -37.53
CA LYS A 1212 5.86 17.60 -36.85
C LYS A 1212 4.93 16.79 -37.75
N ARG A 1213 5.07 15.47 -37.76
CA ARG A 1213 4.27 14.55 -38.60
C ARG A 1213 2.79 14.65 -38.28
N ARG A 1214 1.95 14.73 -39.31
CA ARG A 1214 0.50 14.65 -39.19
C ARG A 1214 0.01 13.21 -39.11
N TYR A 1215 -1.21 13.03 -38.64
CA TYR A 1215 -1.89 11.74 -38.69
C TYR A 1215 -1.99 11.21 -40.13
N MET A 1216 -2.44 12.06 -41.07
CA MET A 1216 -2.56 11.69 -42.48
C MET A 1216 -1.21 11.41 -43.14
N ASP A 1217 -0.13 12.09 -42.74
CA ASP A 1217 1.22 11.80 -43.23
C ASP A 1217 1.60 10.32 -42.91
N VAL A 1218 1.24 9.84 -41.71
CA VAL A 1218 1.49 8.45 -41.29
C VAL A 1218 0.55 7.46 -41.97
N ILE A 1219 -0.73 7.80 -42.13
CA ILE A 1219 -1.71 6.94 -42.81
C ILE A 1219 -1.33 6.73 -44.28
N ASN A 1220 -0.90 7.78 -44.98
CA ASN A 1220 -0.48 7.66 -46.37
C ASN A 1220 0.76 6.77 -46.52
N GLU A 1221 1.74 6.89 -45.61
CA GLU A 1221 2.88 5.96 -45.57
C GLU A 1221 2.44 4.51 -45.27
N ASP A 1222 1.56 4.33 -44.29
CA ASP A 1222 1.04 3.01 -43.91
C ASP A 1222 0.27 2.35 -45.05
N MET A 1223 -0.58 3.10 -45.76
CA MET A 1223 -1.34 2.65 -46.95
C MET A 1223 -0.40 2.29 -48.11
N LYS A 1224 0.61 3.12 -48.38
CA LYS A 1224 1.63 2.83 -49.40
C LYS A 1224 2.39 1.53 -49.11
N LEU A 1225 2.67 1.23 -47.84
CA LEU A 1225 3.35 -0.01 -47.44
C LEU A 1225 2.51 -1.27 -47.64
N VAL A 1226 1.17 -1.17 -47.54
CA VAL A 1226 0.25 -2.30 -47.74
C VAL A 1226 -0.40 -2.33 -49.13
N GLY A 1227 -0.08 -1.36 -49.98
CA GLY A 1227 -0.67 -1.24 -51.32
C GLY A 1227 -2.16 -0.87 -51.32
N ALA A 1228 -2.65 -0.24 -50.26
CA ALA A 1228 -4.05 0.17 -50.14
C ALA A 1228 -4.27 1.61 -50.62
N ARG A 1229 -5.46 1.88 -51.15
CA ARG A 1229 -5.97 3.21 -51.49
C ARG A 1229 -7.16 3.58 -50.61
N VAL A 1230 -7.56 4.83 -50.60
CA VAL A 1230 -8.65 5.29 -49.72
C VAL A 1230 -9.97 4.63 -50.12
N GLU A 1231 -10.19 4.40 -51.42
CA GLU A 1231 -11.40 3.79 -51.98
C GLU A 1231 -11.54 2.32 -51.54
N ASP A 1232 -10.42 1.61 -51.33
CA ASP A 1232 -10.44 0.23 -50.83
C ASP A 1232 -11.06 0.14 -49.42
N ALA A 1233 -11.16 1.25 -48.68
CA ALA A 1233 -11.74 1.27 -47.34
C ALA A 1233 -13.27 1.08 -47.36
N GLU A 1234 -13.95 1.31 -48.47
CA GLU A 1234 -15.40 1.13 -48.60
C GLU A 1234 -15.79 -0.34 -48.44
N ASP A 1235 -15.02 -1.25 -49.04
CA ASP A 1235 -15.16 -2.69 -48.85
C ASP A 1235 -14.46 -3.14 -47.57
N ARG A 1236 -15.27 -3.51 -46.57
CA ARG A 1236 -14.77 -3.91 -45.24
C ARG A 1236 -13.90 -5.16 -45.27
N ASP A 1237 -14.23 -6.14 -46.10
CA ASP A 1237 -13.56 -7.43 -46.08
C ASP A 1237 -12.28 -7.38 -46.90
N ARG A 1238 -12.31 -6.73 -48.07
CA ARG A 1238 -11.10 -6.39 -48.84
C ARG A 1238 -10.12 -5.55 -48.02
N TRP A 1239 -10.60 -4.47 -47.36
CA TRP A 1239 -9.75 -3.64 -46.49
C TRP A 1239 -9.10 -4.47 -45.37
N ARG A 1240 -9.84 -5.40 -44.76
CA ARG A 1240 -9.32 -6.25 -43.68
C ARG A 1240 -8.24 -7.22 -44.13
N GLU A 1241 -8.34 -7.71 -45.36
CA GLU A 1241 -7.35 -8.59 -45.95
C GLU A 1241 -6.06 -7.82 -46.27
N MET A 1242 -6.17 -6.64 -46.89
CA MET A 1242 -5.02 -5.81 -47.27
C MET A 1242 -4.20 -5.31 -46.08
N ILE A 1243 -4.83 -4.95 -44.96
CA ILE A 1243 -4.13 -4.35 -43.81
C ILE A 1243 -3.46 -5.35 -42.86
N ARG A 1244 -3.68 -6.67 -43.04
CA ARG A 1244 -3.22 -7.73 -42.14
C ARG A 1244 -1.86 -8.26 -42.53
#